data_AF-A0A949RDB5-F1
#
_entry.id   AF-A0A949RDB5-F1
#
_cell.length_a   1.000
_cell.length_b   1.000
_cell.length_c   1.000
_cell.angle_alpha   90.00
_cell.angle_beta   90.00
_cell.angle_gamma   90.00
#
_symmetry.space_group_name_H-M   'P 1'
#
loop_
_entity.id
_entity.type
_entity.pdbx_description
1 polymer ?
#
loop_
_entity_poly.entity_id
_entity_poly.type
_entity_poly.pdbx_seq_one_letter_code
_entity_poly.pdbx_strand_id
1 'polypeptide(L)'
;MKLRIPFLLAFLVPAALLQAQEYVELHNAEVLPMEFLGETMAYREWDATRVFPDEPVRDANGWLVRPEPKGSRDARMHKRTNPAALPLGDDPVWQRSAGTRSTDRALDLSFNGMGNTGVNPSDPCLEVGPNHVIQMINGSSGSYFRIYDKSGNALGAQTYLDNFINAIGGISSYSGAGDPIVLYDALADRWLMSEFSASGNRLVMCVSTTADPTGTWYAYSFTAPSFPDYPKYGVWPTAYIVTSNEGTGCPIYALDRTRMLSGLSATSQRFTTPDYPTIGFQATTPITFEGGTAPPANAPAMVMRMADDGWTGSIPADRLELWTLTLDFNTPGNSVLAGPQLMPTDAFDTELCGYTSFSCIDQPGSSTNLDPLREVIMNRAQYRNFGTHEAIVCNHVTDVNGADRAGVRWYELRRTGGIANPWGIHQQGTYSPDATSRWMACISINAAGDIGLAYNVSSGSVYPGIRCTGRSASDPLGQMTFAETTIVAGTSANSSNRYGDYNSLDVDPLTGTFWGTAQYNPASAWSTRIFNFSITPPLCTAPSATVSTTCLGITQYNVSIDLTSMGSATSVTLQIDPDGAGPSPAATVGTATTTGTYGPYGPYASGSTVSVLLLHDQFSQCNVTYTGVTADCNTPGAGCTTFNSTGSTAIVDNTTVSNTITVPPQGGATLNDLNVFVNIAHTYTGDLRLSLESPAGTVVNLINSGLCSSNNNIVVEFDQTGADGNVGATCPMNDLFVVPAQSLAAFNGQAFQGNWILRVQDVASQDQGTLNSWCLIPTLTAAAVKVAPKVFLEGAYDTGTGLMGDGLRSAGLLPLTEPYTALGYSFVGAPSGATTAPVLAVTGNNAIVDWVVVELRNSLNSASVVASKAALLQRDGDVVDVDGTSPVSFALAAGDHFVAVRHRNHLGVMATPAVALSGTATTVDLTAAATGTYGTDARKTMSGVRVLWAGDVTFNHQLKYAGGSNDRDPILVRIGGTVPTAVANGYHPEDVNLNGQVKYAGTANDRDPILVNIGGSVPTATRTEQLP
;
A
#
# COMPACT_ATOMS: atom_id res chain seq x y z
N MET A 1 72.11 16.98 -46.36
CA MET A 1 73.02 16.26 -45.44
C MET A 1 73.18 17.11 -44.17
N LYS A 2 72.74 16.57 -43.03
CA LYS A 2 73.06 16.91 -41.63
C LYS A 2 72.48 18.19 -40.96
N LEU A 3 71.48 17.91 -40.11
CA LEU A 3 71.19 18.45 -38.76
C LEU A 3 72.40 19.06 -38.00
N ARG A 4 72.12 20.05 -37.13
CA ARG A 4 72.29 19.93 -35.66
C ARG A 4 71.67 21.09 -34.85
N ILE A 5 71.14 20.69 -33.70
CA ILE A 5 70.37 21.31 -32.62
C ILE A 5 71.22 22.28 -31.76
N PRO A 6 70.66 23.34 -31.12
CA PRO A 6 71.28 23.96 -29.96
C PRO A 6 70.68 23.47 -28.64
N PHE A 7 71.60 23.28 -27.69
CA PHE A 7 71.42 22.97 -26.27
C PHE A 7 70.50 23.97 -25.54
N LEU A 8 69.63 23.47 -24.67
CA LEU A 8 68.98 24.25 -23.61
C LEU A 8 69.52 23.83 -22.24
N LEU A 9 69.89 24.82 -21.44
CA LEU A 9 70.43 24.71 -20.09
C LEU A 9 69.42 24.06 -19.12
N ALA A 10 69.93 23.18 -18.26
CA ALA A 10 69.21 22.57 -17.16
C ALA A 10 69.09 23.54 -15.96
N PHE A 11 67.85 23.75 -15.48
CA PHE A 11 67.57 24.13 -14.10
C PHE A 11 67.03 22.89 -13.38
N LEU A 12 67.82 22.37 -12.44
CA LEU A 12 67.42 21.35 -11.48
C LEU A 12 66.61 22.03 -10.37
N VAL A 13 65.31 21.72 -10.30
CA VAL A 13 64.48 21.90 -9.10
C VAL A 13 64.29 20.49 -8.50
N PRO A 14 64.45 20.29 -7.19
CA PRO A 14 64.23 18.98 -6.58
C PRO A 14 62.74 18.66 -6.64
N ALA A 15 62.40 17.51 -7.22
CA ALA A 15 61.08 16.91 -7.13
C ALA A 15 60.79 16.57 -5.67
N ALA A 16 60.09 17.47 -4.98
CA ALA A 16 59.30 17.10 -3.82
C ALA A 16 57.98 16.52 -4.35
N LEU A 17 57.67 15.28 -3.99
CA LEU A 17 56.46 14.58 -4.40
C LEU A 17 55.21 15.38 -4.00
N LEU A 18 54.45 15.84 -4.98
CA LEU A 18 53.01 16.04 -4.81
C LEU A 18 52.36 14.66 -4.96
N GLN A 19 51.80 14.10 -3.88
CA GLN A 19 50.79 13.04 -4.00
C GLN A 19 49.41 13.69 -3.85
N ALA A 20 48.83 14.11 -4.96
CA ALA A 20 47.37 14.12 -5.06
C ALA A 20 46.91 12.66 -5.01
N GLN A 21 45.73 12.37 -4.46
CA GLN A 21 45.19 11.00 -4.50
C GLN A 21 44.91 10.63 -5.96
N GLU A 22 45.78 9.80 -6.54
CA GLU A 22 45.67 9.39 -7.94
C GLU A 22 44.48 8.45 -8.12
N TYR A 23 43.93 8.41 -9.34
CA TYR A 23 42.92 7.42 -9.71
C TYR A 23 43.52 6.03 -9.61
N VAL A 24 42.87 5.14 -8.85
CA VAL A 24 43.30 3.76 -8.63
C VAL A 24 42.13 2.82 -8.87
N GLU A 25 42.44 1.65 -9.45
CA GLU A 25 41.54 0.50 -9.47
C GLU A 25 42.07 -0.56 -8.51
N LEU A 26 41.29 -0.86 -7.49
CA LEU A 26 41.54 -1.96 -6.58
C LEU A 26 40.75 -3.17 -7.05
N HIS A 27 41.48 -4.23 -7.39
CA HIS A 27 40.97 -5.53 -7.83
C HIS A 27 41.14 -6.56 -6.72
N ASN A 28 40.47 -7.71 -6.84
CA ASN A 28 40.53 -8.82 -5.89
C ASN A 28 40.01 -8.44 -4.50
N ALA A 29 38.69 -8.32 -4.38
CA ALA A 29 38.05 -8.07 -3.10
C ALA A 29 38.47 -9.12 -2.05
N GLU A 30 38.69 -8.67 -0.82
CA GLU A 30 38.78 -9.59 0.32
C GLU A 30 37.39 -10.18 0.58
N VAL A 31 37.26 -11.51 0.50
CA VAL A 31 35.97 -12.18 0.70
C VAL A 31 35.84 -12.64 2.14
N LEU A 32 34.83 -12.12 2.84
CA LEU A 32 34.53 -12.51 4.21
C LEU A 32 33.21 -13.31 4.25
N PRO A 33 33.17 -14.44 4.96
CA PRO A 33 31.95 -15.22 5.11
C PRO A 33 30.91 -14.42 5.90
N MET A 34 29.64 -14.53 5.50
CA MET A 34 28.51 -14.07 6.31
C MET A 34 27.78 -15.28 6.88
N GLU A 35 27.51 -15.24 8.18
CA GLU A 35 26.72 -16.24 8.88
C GLU A 35 25.24 -15.92 8.75
N PHE A 36 24.45 -16.88 8.28
CA PHE A 36 22.99 -16.81 8.37
C PHE A 36 22.58 -17.35 9.74
N LEU A 37 22.00 -16.48 10.57
CA LEU A 37 21.64 -16.78 11.95
C LEU A 37 20.27 -17.46 12.03
N GLY A 38 19.40 -17.24 11.05
CA GLY A 38 18.08 -17.88 10.95
C GLY A 38 16.97 -16.87 10.70
N GLU A 39 15.73 -17.33 10.84
CA GLU A 39 14.52 -16.51 10.72
C GLU A 39 13.96 -16.20 12.11
N THR A 40 13.67 -14.93 12.39
CA THR A 40 13.04 -14.49 13.65
C THR A 40 11.58 -14.94 13.71
N MET A 41 11.01 -14.95 14.91
CA MET A 41 9.55 -14.90 15.02
C MET A 41 9.00 -13.59 14.45
N ALA A 42 7.69 -13.54 14.20
CA ALA A 42 7.06 -12.32 13.72
C ALA A 42 7.09 -11.23 14.80
N TYR A 43 7.41 -9.98 14.44
CA TYR A 43 7.43 -8.88 15.39
C TYR A 43 6.05 -8.61 16.01
N ARG A 44 4.95 -8.80 15.27
CA ARG A 44 3.58 -8.68 15.80
C ARG A 44 3.25 -9.71 16.89
N GLU A 45 4.02 -10.80 16.98
CA GLU A 45 3.90 -11.83 18.02
C GLU A 45 4.89 -11.60 19.17
N TRP A 46 5.72 -10.55 19.09
CA TRP A 46 6.74 -10.23 20.07
C TRP A 46 6.13 -9.66 21.35
N ASP A 47 6.38 -10.33 22.47
CA ASP A 47 6.04 -9.84 23.80
C ASP A 47 7.25 -9.19 24.46
N ALA A 48 7.13 -7.91 24.82
CA ALA A 48 8.16 -7.15 25.52
C ALA A 48 8.43 -7.61 26.96
N THR A 49 7.65 -8.54 27.52
CA THR A 49 7.93 -9.12 28.84
C THR A 49 9.01 -10.21 28.82
N ARG A 50 9.51 -10.62 27.64
CA ARG A 50 10.61 -11.59 27.52
C ARG A 50 11.92 -10.98 28.04
N VAL A 51 12.37 -11.46 29.19
CA VAL A 51 13.65 -11.08 29.81
C VAL A 51 14.77 -11.98 29.28
N PHE A 52 15.81 -11.37 28.72
CA PHE A 52 17.01 -12.08 28.29
C PHE A 52 18.06 -12.04 29.44
N PRO A 53 18.68 -13.18 29.83
CA PRO A 53 19.50 -13.25 31.05
C PRO A 53 20.84 -12.50 31.03
N ASP A 54 21.29 -11.95 29.89
CA ASP A 54 22.68 -11.50 29.70
C ASP A 54 22.80 -10.01 29.30
N GLU A 55 21.94 -9.15 29.84
CA GLU A 55 21.91 -7.70 29.53
C GLU A 55 23.10 -6.95 30.17
N PRO A 56 24.03 -6.36 29.41
CA PRO A 56 25.01 -5.44 29.97
C PRO A 56 24.35 -4.11 30.36
N VAL A 57 24.35 -3.78 31.64
CA VAL A 57 23.92 -2.48 32.16
C VAL A 57 25.09 -1.50 32.10
N ARG A 58 24.94 -0.40 31.35
CA ARG A 58 25.87 0.74 31.34
C ARG A 58 25.57 1.68 32.50
N ASP A 59 26.59 2.33 33.05
CA ASP A 59 26.40 3.32 34.13
C ASP A 59 25.84 4.66 33.59
N ALA A 60 25.54 5.61 34.48
CA ALA A 60 24.98 6.92 34.15
C ALA A 60 25.88 7.82 33.29
N ASN A 61 27.11 7.39 32.97
CA ASN A 61 28.02 8.04 32.04
C ASN A 61 28.23 7.21 30.75
N GLY A 62 27.48 6.12 30.56
CA GLY A 62 27.50 5.28 29.36
C GLY A 62 28.60 4.21 29.32
N TRP A 63 29.35 3.97 30.40
CA TRP A 63 30.43 2.98 30.39
C TRP A 63 29.89 1.55 30.47
N LEU A 64 30.28 0.70 29.51
CA LEU A 64 30.30 -0.75 29.69
C LEU A 64 31.31 -1.07 30.80
N VAL A 65 31.00 -1.98 31.74
CA VAL A 65 32.04 -2.61 32.56
C VAL A 65 32.79 -3.63 31.70
N ARG A 66 33.52 -3.12 30.70
CA ARG A 66 34.74 -3.71 30.16
C ARG A 66 35.83 -2.66 30.38
N PRO A 67 37.07 -3.06 30.67
CA PRO A 67 38.16 -2.10 30.74
C PRO A 67 38.37 -1.58 29.32
N GLU A 68 37.73 -0.47 28.97
CA GLU A 68 38.46 0.47 28.15
C GLU A 68 39.74 0.79 28.95
N PRO A 69 40.93 0.70 28.33
CA PRO A 69 42.12 1.19 28.99
C PRO A 69 41.83 2.64 29.39
N LYS A 70 41.77 2.89 30.69
CA LYS A 70 41.80 4.24 31.26
C LYS A 70 43.06 4.90 30.72
N GLY A 71 42.91 5.71 29.69
CA GLY A 71 44.01 6.36 29.00
C GLY A 71 43.82 6.36 27.49
N SER A 72 43.46 7.54 26.98
CA SER A 72 43.64 8.00 25.60
C SER A 72 42.60 7.65 24.52
N ARG A 73 41.40 8.26 24.58
CA ARG A 73 41.09 9.23 23.51
C ARG A 73 41.83 10.52 23.90
N ASP A 74 43.17 10.48 23.89
CA ASP A 74 43.92 11.61 23.40
C ASP A 74 43.38 11.64 22.01
N ALA A 75 42.46 12.57 21.78
CA ALA A 75 41.82 12.58 20.50
C ALA A 75 42.95 12.63 19.49
N ARG A 76 42.77 11.91 18.39
CA ARG A 76 43.56 12.15 17.20
C ARG A 76 43.13 13.55 16.74
N MET A 77 43.54 14.54 17.54
CA MET A 77 43.31 15.96 17.45
C MET A 77 44.38 16.38 16.47
N HIS A 78 43.93 16.84 15.33
CA HIS A 78 44.84 17.33 14.33
C HIS A 78 44.86 18.84 14.38
N LYS A 79 45.76 19.42 13.59
CA LYS A 79 45.84 20.86 13.39
C LYS A 79 45.58 21.10 11.94
N ARG A 80 44.96 22.23 11.60
CA ARG A 80 45.08 22.77 10.25
C ARG A 80 46.55 22.81 9.89
N THR A 81 46.93 22.02 8.89
CA THR A 81 48.35 21.91 8.49
C THR A 81 48.67 22.81 7.30
N ASN A 82 47.62 23.32 6.63
CA ASN A 82 47.72 24.28 5.55
C ASN A 82 47.10 25.64 5.95
N PRO A 83 47.91 26.61 6.41
CA PRO A 83 47.43 27.96 6.72
C PRO A 83 46.93 28.74 5.49
N ALA A 84 47.22 28.27 4.27
CA ALA A 84 46.78 28.89 3.03
C ALA A 84 45.48 28.28 2.48
N ALA A 85 44.89 27.31 3.19
CA ALA A 85 43.60 26.71 2.89
C ALA A 85 42.50 27.77 2.74
N LEU A 86 41.65 27.60 1.72
CA LEU A 86 40.53 28.50 1.45
C LEU A 86 39.25 27.94 2.09
N PRO A 87 38.27 28.78 2.45
CA PRO A 87 38.26 30.23 2.36
C PRO A 87 39.11 30.88 3.47
N LEU A 88 39.72 32.02 3.15
CA LEU A 88 40.31 32.92 4.16
C LEU A 88 39.23 33.92 4.61
N GLY A 89 38.32 33.47 5.46
CA GLY A 89 37.20 34.27 5.98
C GLY A 89 35.85 33.61 5.71
N ASP A 90 34.85 34.42 5.36
CA ASP A 90 33.49 33.93 5.14
C ASP A 90 33.41 32.92 3.99
N ASP A 91 32.55 31.91 4.18
CA ASP A 91 32.21 30.93 3.16
C ASP A 91 31.63 31.61 1.89
N PRO A 92 32.15 31.28 0.69
CA PRO A 92 31.82 31.98 -0.56
C PRO A 92 30.40 31.72 -1.07
N VAL A 93 29.74 30.65 -0.64
CA VAL A 93 28.36 30.29 -1.01
C VAL A 93 27.43 30.30 0.19
N TRP A 94 27.77 31.08 1.21
CA TRP A 94 26.97 31.26 2.40
C TRP A 94 25.68 32.04 2.14
N GLN A 95 24.56 31.34 2.28
CA GLN A 95 23.22 31.92 2.32
C GLN A 95 22.95 32.54 3.71
N ARG A 96 23.01 33.87 3.77
CA ARG A 96 22.90 34.66 5.03
C ARG A 96 21.48 35.06 5.42
N SER A 97 20.48 34.71 4.62
CA SER A 97 19.08 35.05 4.86
C SER A 97 18.21 33.83 4.68
N ALA A 98 17.21 33.69 5.55
CA ALA A 98 16.22 32.63 5.43
C ALA A 98 15.46 32.77 4.10
N GLY A 99 15.01 31.64 3.57
CA GLY A 99 14.07 31.63 2.45
C GLY A 99 12.78 32.37 2.80
N THR A 100 12.11 32.96 1.81
CA THR A 100 10.90 33.78 2.02
C THR A 100 9.61 33.06 1.64
N ARG A 101 9.68 31.86 1.04
CA ARG A 101 8.49 31.10 0.65
C ARG A 101 7.88 30.45 1.91
N SER A 102 6.70 30.93 2.31
CA SER A 102 6.05 30.51 3.57
C SER A 102 4.67 29.87 3.43
N THR A 103 4.01 29.98 2.27
CA THR A 103 2.61 29.53 2.09
C THR A 103 2.45 28.09 1.62
N ASP A 104 3.54 27.45 1.19
CA ASP A 104 3.50 26.17 0.50
C ASP A 104 4.05 25.01 1.38
N ARG A 105 4.39 25.28 2.64
CA ARG A 105 5.05 24.32 3.54
C ARG A 105 4.47 24.33 4.95
N ALA A 106 3.80 23.25 5.33
CA ALA A 106 3.40 22.97 6.70
C ALA A 106 4.07 21.67 7.18
N LEU A 107 4.25 21.52 8.49
CA LEU A 107 4.52 20.20 9.05
C LEU A 107 3.23 19.38 8.89
N ASP A 108 3.31 18.29 8.16
CA ASP A 108 2.18 17.38 7.95
C ASP A 108 1.94 16.54 9.21
N LEU A 109 3.03 16.18 9.90
CA LEU A 109 3.00 15.42 11.14
C LEU A 109 4.21 15.78 12.02
N SER A 110 4.03 15.78 13.34
CA SER A 110 5.12 15.94 14.31
C SER A 110 4.71 15.33 15.64
N PHE A 111 5.40 14.29 16.09
CA PHE A 111 5.12 13.59 17.34
C PHE A 111 6.39 13.08 18.02
N ASN A 112 6.29 12.72 19.30
CA ASN A 112 7.43 12.23 20.07
C ASN A 112 7.83 10.83 19.57
N GLY A 113 9.13 10.66 19.28
CA GLY A 113 9.72 9.34 19.05
C GLY A 113 10.16 8.71 20.38
N MET A 114 11.11 7.78 20.30
CA MET A 114 11.73 7.17 21.49
C MET A 114 12.56 8.18 22.31
N GLY A 115 12.48 8.08 23.63
CA GLY A 115 13.14 8.99 24.58
C GLY A 115 14.54 8.55 25.00
N ASN A 116 15.19 9.34 25.86
CA ASN A 116 16.52 9.01 26.40
C ASN A 116 16.58 7.62 27.04
N THR A 117 17.58 6.85 26.66
CA THR A 117 17.87 5.50 27.14
C THR A 117 18.97 5.46 28.22
N GLY A 118 19.48 6.63 28.62
CA GLY A 118 20.68 6.76 29.45
C GLY A 118 21.99 6.66 28.66
N VAL A 119 21.92 6.51 27.34
CA VAL A 119 23.08 6.41 26.44
C VAL A 119 23.28 7.70 25.66
N ASN A 120 24.54 8.05 25.45
CA ASN A 120 24.96 9.11 24.55
C ASN A 120 26.13 8.54 23.71
N PRO A 121 26.12 8.71 22.38
CA PRO A 121 25.13 9.44 21.57
C PRO A 121 23.78 8.72 21.39
N SER A 122 22.74 9.46 20.99
CA SER A 122 21.38 8.93 20.77
C SER A 122 21.17 8.25 19.42
N ASP A 123 21.87 8.73 18.39
CA ASP A 123 21.92 8.22 17.02
C ASP A 123 20.58 7.79 16.42
N PRO A 124 19.60 8.72 16.33
CA PRO A 124 18.31 8.41 15.78
C PRO A 124 18.38 8.16 14.28
N CYS A 125 17.91 6.98 13.87
CA CYS A 125 17.72 6.61 12.48
C CYS A 125 16.24 6.27 12.25
N LEU A 126 15.68 6.68 11.13
CA LEU A 126 14.32 6.36 10.73
C LEU A 126 14.33 6.02 9.26
N GLU A 127 13.32 5.27 8.84
CA GLU A 127 13.06 5.00 7.44
C GLU A 127 11.57 4.82 7.20
N VAL A 128 11.12 5.11 5.99
CA VAL A 128 9.71 5.14 5.62
C VAL A 128 9.42 4.30 4.38
N GLY A 129 8.49 3.35 4.51
CA GLY A 129 7.98 2.53 3.41
C GLY A 129 6.58 2.97 2.99
N PRO A 130 5.88 2.22 2.14
CA PRO A 130 4.53 2.56 1.70
C PRO A 130 3.52 2.65 2.85
N ASN A 131 3.61 1.74 3.84
CA ASN A 131 2.61 1.58 4.90
C ASN A 131 3.14 1.80 6.32
N HIS A 132 4.46 1.75 6.51
CA HIS A 132 5.09 1.71 7.83
C HIS A 132 6.22 2.72 7.96
N VAL A 133 6.56 3.03 9.20
CA VAL A 133 7.71 3.84 9.61
C VAL A 133 8.45 3.09 10.70
N ILE A 134 9.76 2.92 10.57
CA ILE A 134 10.60 2.30 11.62
C ILE A 134 11.55 3.35 12.13
N GLN A 135 11.59 3.54 13.45
CA GLN A 135 12.60 4.36 14.12
C GLN A 135 13.53 3.45 14.92
N MET A 136 14.83 3.74 14.91
CA MET A 136 15.85 3.13 15.75
C MET A 136 16.66 4.19 16.52
N ILE A 137 17.16 3.83 17.71
CA ILE A 137 18.04 4.66 18.56
C ILE A 137 19.03 3.79 19.34
N ASN A 138 20.12 4.39 19.83
CA ASN A 138 21.03 3.71 20.76
C ASN A 138 20.36 3.44 22.13
N GLY A 139 20.57 2.25 22.66
CA GLY A 139 20.13 1.82 23.98
C GLY A 139 21.25 1.18 24.81
N SER A 140 20.96 0.85 26.08
CA SER A 140 21.99 0.45 27.04
C SER A 140 22.64 -0.89 26.70
N SER A 141 21.89 -1.82 26.09
CA SER A 141 22.34 -3.16 25.72
C SER A 141 22.34 -3.44 24.21
N GLY A 142 22.09 -2.42 23.38
CA GLY A 142 22.01 -2.57 21.93
C GLY A 142 21.17 -1.47 21.31
N SER A 143 20.79 -1.65 20.04
CA SER A 143 19.90 -0.72 19.36
C SER A 143 18.44 -1.00 19.68
N TYR A 144 17.68 0.03 20.07
CA TYR A 144 16.22 -0.04 20.13
C TYR A 144 15.63 0.21 18.75
N PHE A 145 14.54 -0.49 18.44
CA PHE A 145 13.68 -0.17 17.32
C PHE A 145 12.19 -0.15 17.73
N ARG A 146 11.41 0.59 16.95
CA ARG A 146 9.95 0.60 17.06
C ARG A 146 9.31 0.85 15.69
N ILE A 147 8.25 0.11 15.41
CA ILE A 147 7.47 0.22 14.18
C ILE A 147 6.20 1.03 14.44
N TYR A 148 5.88 1.95 13.54
CA TYR A 148 4.68 2.79 13.55
C TYR A 148 3.92 2.65 12.24
N ASP A 149 2.62 2.91 12.28
CA ASP A 149 1.85 3.26 11.09
C ASP A 149 2.15 4.70 10.64
N LYS A 150 1.64 5.08 9.46
CA LYS A 150 1.79 6.43 8.89
C LYS A 150 1.04 7.54 9.66
N SER A 151 0.19 7.17 10.62
CA SER A 151 -0.48 8.12 11.51
C SER A 151 0.28 8.34 12.82
N GLY A 152 1.40 7.64 13.03
CA GLY A 152 2.24 7.72 14.23
C GLY A 152 1.78 6.80 15.36
N ASN A 153 0.85 5.87 15.12
CA ASN A 153 0.49 4.85 16.11
C ASN A 153 1.54 3.74 16.12
N ALA A 154 1.98 3.33 17.30
CA ALA A 154 2.92 2.23 17.43
C ALA A 154 2.25 0.88 17.14
N LEU A 155 2.89 0.06 16.32
CA LEU A 155 2.43 -1.27 15.91
C LEU A 155 3.15 -2.40 16.66
N GLY A 156 3.40 -2.17 17.95
CA GLY A 156 4.14 -3.09 18.80
C GLY A 156 4.92 -2.37 19.89
N ALA A 157 5.64 -3.18 20.66
CA ALA A 157 6.48 -2.70 21.74
C ALA A 157 7.85 -2.23 21.24
N GLN A 158 8.44 -1.28 21.94
CA GLN A 158 9.85 -0.92 21.72
C GLN A 158 10.74 -2.11 22.11
N THR A 159 11.61 -2.53 21.19
CA THR A 159 12.37 -3.79 21.31
C THR A 159 13.85 -3.57 21.01
N TYR A 160 14.71 -4.26 21.74
CA TYR A 160 16.14 -4.33 21.42
C TYR A 160 16.39 -5.30 20.26
N LEU A 161 17.20 -4.88 19.28
CA LEU A 161 17.48 -5.67 18.08
C LEU A 161 18.18 -6.99 18.41
N ASP A 162 19.14 -6.98 19.33
CA ASP A 162 19.85 -8.19 19.76
C ASP A 162 18.94 -9.17 20.48
N ASN A 163 18.04 -8.71 21.34
CA ASN A 163 17.01 -9.55 21.94
C ASN A 163 16.10 -10.18 20.90
N PHE A 164 15.66 -9.39 19.92
CA PHE A 164 14.81 -9.87 18.82
C PHE A 164 15.49 -10.98 18.02
N ILE A 165 16.79 -10.83 17.72
CA ILE A 165 17.58 -11.82 16.98
C ILE A 165 17.96 -13.02 17.87
N ASN A 166 18.32 -12.82 19.14
CA ASN A 166 18.63 -13.88 20.11
C ASN A 166 17.47 -14.83 20.38
N ALA A 167 16.23 -14.43 20.06
CA ALA A 167 15.08 -15.31 20.12
C ALA A 167 15.05 -16.40 19.02
N ILE A 168 15.94 -16.32 18.01
CA ILE A 168 16.12 -17.39 17.03
C ILE A 168 16.70 -18.62 17.72
N GLY A 169 15.97 -19.73 17.68
CA GLY A 169 16.43 -20.98 18.29
C GLY A 169 17.74 -21.47 17.66
N GLY A 170 18.75 -21.72 18.49
CA GLY A 170 20.01 -22.34 18.06
C GLY A 170 21.16 -21.39 17.75
N ILE A 171 20.99 -20.07 17.94
CA ILE A 171 22.10 -19.11 17.83
C ILE A 171 22.83 -18.95 19.18
N SER A 172 24.14 -18.75 19.14
CA SER A 172 24.88 -18.30 20.34
C SER A 172 24.47 -16.87 20.63
N SER A 173 23.97 -16.60 21.84
CA SER A 173 23.55 -15.26 22.24
C SER A 173 24.65 -14.25 21.95
N TYR A 174 24.26 -13.08 21.45
CA TYR A 174 25.15 -11.95 21.28
C TYR A 174 24.63 -10.72 21.99
N SER A 175 25.55 -9.82 22.30
CA SER A 175 25.23 -8.54 22.92
C SER A 175 25.40 -7.43 21.89
N GLY A 176 24.33 -6.70 21.61
CA GLY A 176 24.36 -5.48 20.81
C GLY A 176 25.12 -4.37 21.52
N ALA A 177 25.54 -3.35 20.77
CA ALA A 177 26.18 -2.18 21.37
C ALA A 177 25.85 -0.84 20.71
N GLY A 178 25.04 -0.82 19.65
CA GLY A 178 24.51 0.42 19.06
C GLY A 178 24.86 0.62 17.58
N ASP A 179 24.89 1.90 17.22
CA ASP A 179 24.91 2.46 15.86
C ASP A 179 23.85 1.88 14.93
N PRO A 180 22.57 2.12 15.27
CA PRO A 180 21.46 1.59 14.49
C PRO A 180 21.39 2.19 13.10
N ILE A 181 21.13 1.34 12.11
CA ILE A 181 20.69 1.79 10.78
C ILE A 181 19.45 1.01 10.37
N VAL A 182 18.46 1.74 9.86
CA VAL A 182 17.29 1.18 9.19
C VAL A 182 17.23 1.66 7.74
N LEU A 183 16.85 0.75 6.84
CA LEU A 183 16.71 0.97 5.40
C LEU A 183 15.42 0.34 4.88
N TYR A 184 14.82 0.98 3.87
CA TYR A 184 13.69 0.44 3.12
C TYR A 184 14.18 0.23 1.69
N ASP A 185 14.29 -1.04 1.36
CA ASP A 185 14.73 -1.52 0.09
C ASP A 185 13.59 -1.49 -0.91
N ALA A 186 13.38 -0.31 -1.51
CA ALA A 186 12.32 -0.09 -2.50
C ALA A 186 12.46 -0.95 -3.78
N LEU A 187 13.62 -1.61 -4.01
CA LEU A 187 13.80 -2.52 -5.14
C LEU A 187 13.23 -3.92 -4.86
N ALA A 188 13.10 -4.31 -3.59
CA ALA A 188 12.52 -5.60 -3.20
C ALA A 188 11.25 -5.47 -2.35
N ASP A 189 10.84 -4.24 -1.98
CA ASP A 189 9.78 -3.99 -1.01
C ASP A 189 10.07 -4.75 0.30
N ARG A 190 11.24 -4.46 0.89
CA ARG A 190 11.78 -5.10 2.11
C ARG A 190 12.44 -4.07 3.01
N TRP A 191 12.63 -4.44 4.27
CA TRP A 191 13.28 -3.60 5.27
C TRP A 191 14.59 -4.23 5.72
N LEU A 192 15.56 -3.42 6.12
CA LEU A 192 16.80 -3.86 6.76
C LEU A 192 17.01 -3.07 8.05
N MET A 193 17.38 -3.77 9.13
CA MET A 193 17.85 -3.17 10.38
C MET A 193 19.23 -3.72 10.73
N SER A 194 20.09 -2.90 11.34
CA SER A 194 21.42 -3.33 11.77
C SER A 194 21.89 -2.67 13.06
N GLU A 195 22.89 -3.29 13.67
CA GLU A 195 23.70 -2.78 14.76
C GLU A 195 25.09 -3.45 14.76
N PHE A 196 26.05 -2.92 15.52
CA PHE A 196 27.27 -3.66 15.84
C PHE A 196 27.18 -4.39 17.19
N SER A 197 27.98 -5.44 17.32
CA SER A 197 28.13 -6.23 18.55
C SER A 197 29.12 -5.60 19.53
N ALA A 198 28.88 -5.77 20.83
CA ALA A 198 29.77 -5.35 21.92
C ALA A 198 31.13 -6.07 21.91
N SER A 199 31.28 -7.14 21.11
CA SER A 199 32.53 -7.87 20.99
C SER A 199 32.66 -8.63 19.68
N GLY A 200 33.90 -8.99 19.34
CA GLY A 200 34.21 -9.82 18.18
C GLY A 200 34.20 -9.09 16.84
N ASN A 201 34.26 -7.75 16.83
CA ASN A 201 34.27 -6.91 15.61
C ASN A 201 33.13 -7.26 14.64
N ARG A 202 31.94 -7.57 15.18
CA ARG A 202 30.85 -8.15 14.40
C ARG A 202 29.78 -7.12 14.08
N LEU A 203 29.37 -7.06 12.82
CA LEU A 203 28.13 -6.38 12.41
C LEU A 203 27.01 -7.41 12.32
N VAL A 204 25.84 -7.05 12.84
CA VAL A 204 24.63 -7.86 12.81
C VAL A 204 23.55 -7.09 12.07
N MET A 205 22.83 -7.78 11.20
CA MET A 205 21.77 -7.19 10.39
C MET A 205 20.65 -8.19 10.19
N CYS A 206 19.43 -7.68 10.00
CA CYS A 206 18.30 -8.49 9.61
C CYS A 206 17.54 -7.83 8.46
N VAL A 207 16.93 -8.65 7.60
CA VAL A 207 16.14 -8.22 6.44
C VAL A 207 14.74 -8.82 6.56
N SER A 208 13.68 -8.03 6.38
CA SER A 208 12.31 -8.53 6.50
C SER A 208 12.04 -9.59 5.45
N THR A 209 11.19 -10.58 5.77
CA THR A 209 10.84 -11.64 4.80
C THR A 209 9.80 -11.17 3.78
N THR A 210 9.01 -10.16 4.14
CA THR A 210 7.96 -9.53 3.32
C THR A 210 8.01 -8.00 3.40
N ALA A 211 7.13 -7.33 2.65
CA ALA A 211 6.87 -5.89 2.71
C ALA A 211 6.35 -5.40 4.08
N ASP A 212 5.73 -6.30 4.84
CA ASP A 212 5.25 -6.04 6.20
C ASP A 212 6.39 -6.25 7.21
N PRO A 213 6.96 -5.17 7.79
CA PRO A 213 8.04 -5.27 8.76
C PRO A 213 7.57 -5.80 10.12
N THR A 214 6.25 -5.94 10.35
CA THR A 214 5.71 -6.60 11.55
C THR A 214 5.76 -8.12 11.46
N GLY A 215 6.11 -8.66 10.29
CA GLY A 215 6.35 -10.09 10.05
C GLY A 215 7.70 -10.60 10.56
N THR A 216 8.17 -11.67 9.93
CA THR A 216 9.45 -12.33 10.26
C THR A 216 10.63 -11.66 9.53
N TRP A 217 11.85 -11.93 10.01
CA TRP A 217 13.08 -11.35 9.48
C TRP A 217 14.19 -12.40 9.35
N TYR A 218 14.98 -12.35 8.28
CA TYR A 218 16.19 -13.13 8.12
C TYR A 218 17.38 -12.41 8.76
N ALA A 219 18.03 -13.04 9.74
CA ALA A 219 19.16 -12.46 10.46
C ALA A 219 20.51 -12.98 9.94
N TYR A 220 21.48 -12.08 9.88
CA TYR A 220 22.82 -12.29 9.36
C TYR A 220 23.86 -11.62 10.25
N SER A 221 25.09 -12.13 10.21
CA SER A 221 26.23 -11.39 10.75
C SER A 221 27.52 -11.65 9.97
N PHE A 222 28.47 -10.74 10.08
CA PHE A 222 29.85 -10.98 9.64
C PHE A 222 30.85 -10.27 10.53
N THR A 223 32.08 -10.79 10.55
CA THR A 223 33.18 -10.27 11.36
C THR A 223 34.08 -9.38 10.53
N ALA A 224 34.17 -8.11 10.90
CA ALA A 224 35.12 -7.16 10.35
C ALA A 224 36.54 -7.43 10.91
N PRO A 225 37.62 -7.10 10.16
CA PRO A 225 38.98 -7.26 10.65
C PRO A 225 39.30 -6.41 11.88
N SER A 226 38.65 -5.25 12.02
CA SER A 226 38.76 -4.34 13.17
C SER A 226 37.38 -3.84 13.62
N PHE A 227 37.31 -3.17 14.77
CA PHE A 227 36.03 -2.71 15.33
C PHE A 227 35.31 -1.77 14.34
N PRO A 228 34.13 -2.13 13.82
CA PRO A 228 33.48 -1.40 12.74
C PRO A 228 32.59 -0.27 13.28
N ASP A 229 33.22 0.76 13.86
CA ASP A 229 32.56 1.95 14.41
C ASP A 229 31.88 2.79 13.32
N TYR A 230 30.83 3.54 13.67
CA TYR A 230 30.08 4.40 12.75
C TYR A 230 29.68 3.69 11.43
N PRO A 231 29.09 2.47 11.47
CA PRO A 231 28.68 1.81 10.25
C PRO A 231 27.57 2.60 9.55
N LYS A 232 27.66 2.71 8.22
CA LYS A 232 26.61 3.33 7.39
C LYS A 232 26.26 2.41 6.25
N TYR A 233 25.00 2.41 5.85
CA TYR A 233 24.46 1.46 4.88
C TYR A 233 23.77 2.17 3.71
N GLY A 234 23.87 1.57 2.53
CA GLY A 234 23.12 1.99 1.34
C GLY A 234 22.59 0.79 0.57
N VAL A 235 21.42 0.96 -0.03
CA VAL A 235 20.78 -0.03 -0.92
C VAL A 235 21.26 0.20 -2.35
N TRP A 236 21.71 -0.86 -3.00
CA TRP A 236 22.01 -0.89 -4.44
C TRP A 236 21.45 -2.19 -5.05
N PRO A 237 21.16 -2.28 -6.37
CA PRO A 237 20.47 -3.43 -6.95
C PRO A 237 21.01 -4.81 -6.59
N THR A 238 22.34 -4.98 -6.55
CA THR A 238 22.97 -6.28 -6.29
C THR A 238 23.55 -6.42 -4.89
N ALA A 239 23.60 -5.36 -4.08
CA ALA A 239 24.28 -5.39 -2.79
C ALA A 239 23.75 -4.37 -1.79
N TYR A 240 23.85 -4.71 -0.51
CA TYR A 240 23.87 -3.71 0.56
C TYR A 240 25.31 -3.25 0.75
N ILE A 241 25.55 -1.95 0.65
CA ILE A 241 26.88 -1.36 0.82
C ILE A 241 27.03 -0.91 2.25
N VAL A 242 28.11 -1.29 2.92
CA VAL A 242 28.45 -0.87 4.28
C VAL A 242 29.78 -0.14 4.26
N THR A 243 29.88 0.97 4.98
CA THR A 243 31.16 1.62 5.28
C THR A 243 31.33 1.68 6.78
N SER A 244 32.57 1.70 7.26
CA SER A 244 32.88 1.74 8.70
C SER A 244 34.14 2.58 8.96
N ASN A 245 34.31 2.99 10.21
CA ASN A 245 35.53 3.62 10.73
C ASN A 245 36.31 2.59 11.58
N GLU A 246 37.25 1.89 10.95
CA GLU A 246 38.05 0.85 11.62
C GLU A 246 39.41 1.36 12.12
N GLY A 247 39.64 2.67 12.06
CA GLY A 247 40.84 3.33 12.59
C GLY A 247 42.08 3.26 11.70
N THR A 248 42.07 2.49 10.60
CA THR A 248 43.07 2.54 9.52
C THR A 248 42.42 2.14 8.20
N GLY A 249 42.58 3.01 7.20
CA GLY A 249 41.81 3.00 5.97
C GLY A 249 40.33 3.32 6.23
N CYS A 250 39.59 3.58 5.15
CA CYS A 250 38.12 3.62 5.19
C CYS A 250 37.57 2.35 4.51
N PRO A 251 37.20 1.30 5.28
CA PRO A 251 36.68 0.06 4.72
C PRO A 251 35.30 0.22 4.09
N ILE A 252 35.08 -0.58 3.04
CA ILE A 252 33.82 -0.67 2.30
C ILE A 252 33.51 -2.15 2.15
N TYR A 253 32.31 -2.56 2.53
CA TYR A 253 31.80 -3.91 2.39
C TYR A 253 30.61 -3.90 1.42
N ALA A 254 30.54 -4.89 0.55
CA ALA A 254 29.35 -5.19 -0.23
C ALA A 254 28.81 -6.55 0.20
N LEU A 255 27.59 -6.56 0.74
CA LEU A 255 26.90 -7.76 1.19
C LEU A 255 26.03 -8.31 0.05
N ASP A 256 26.00 -9.62 -0.16
CA ASP A 256 25.19 -10.26 -1.21
C ASP A 256 23.67 -10.15 -0.91
N ARG A 257 23.09 -9.05 -1.37
CA ARG A 257 21.68 -8.69 -1.21
C ARG A 257 20.75 -9.78 -1.76
N THR A 258 21.09 -10.38 -2.90
CA THR A 258 20.22 -11.39 -3.56
C THR A 258 20.03 -12.61 -2.66
N ARG A 259 21.12 -13.08 -2.06
CA ARG A 259 21.09 -14.23 -1.13
C ARG A 259 20.45 -13.86 0.21
N MET A 260 20.73 -12.66 0.72
CA MET A 260 20.12 -12.16 1.95
C MET A 260 18.59 -12.05 1.88
N LEU A 261 18.06 -11.53 0.77
CA LEU A 261 16.61 -11.44 0.53
C LEU A 261 15.93 -12.81 0.42
N SER A 262 16.71 -13.86 0.13
CA SER A 262 16.21 -15.24 -0.04
C SER A 262 16.39 -16.11 1.20
N GLY A 263 16.89 -15.57 2.33
CA GLY A 263 17.15 -16.38 3.53
C GLY A 263 18.29 -17.39 3.35
N LEU A 264 19.23 -17.13 2.44
CA LEU A 264 20.35 -18.03 2.14
C LEU A 264 21.67 -17.51 2.73
N SER A 265 22.61 -18.40 3.07
CA SER A 265 23.97 -18.02 3.50
C SER A 265 24.63 -17.12 2.47
N ALA A 266 25.22 -15.99 2.88
CA ALA A 266 25.76 -14.97 1.99
C ALA A 266 27.28 -14.80 2.16
N THR A 267 27.88 -13.95 1.33
CA THR A 267 29.27 -13.49 1.48
C THR A 267 29.31 -11.98 1.42
N SER A 268 30.36 -11.41 1.99
CA SER A 268 30.69 -10.00 1.82
C SER A 268 32.02 -9.84 1.11
N GLN A 269 32.12 -8.77 0.34
CA GLN A 269 33.34 -8.38 -0.37
C GLN A 269 33.84 -7.06 0.19
N ARG A 270 35.11 -7.00 0.58
CA ARG A 270 35.72 -5.87 1.26
C ARG A 270 36.78 -5.19 0.40
N PHE A 271 36.73 -3.86 0.41
CA PHE A 271 37.74 -2.95 -0.12
C PHE A 271 38.12 -1.92 0.95
N THR A 272 39.20 -1.17 0.72
CA THR A 272 39.63 -0.12 1.65
C THR A 272 40.21 1.05 0.86
N THR A 273 39.71 2.26 1.11
CA THR A 273 40.32 3.48 0.57
C THR A 273 41.39 4.04 1.53
N PRO A 274 42.42 4.73 1.03
CA PRO A 274 43.45 5.37 1.87
C PRO A 274 42.89 6.45 2.81
N ASP A 275 43.55 6.65 3.96
CA ASP A 275 43.28 7.74 4.90
C ASP A 275 44.09 9.00 4.59
N TYR A 276 43.59 10.15 5.06
CA TYR A 276 44.39 11.34 5.25
C TYR A 276 45.07 11.33 6.62
N PRO A 277 46.39 11.57 6.73
CA PRO A 277 47.14 11.43 7.98
C PRO A 277 46.82 12.51 9.02
N THR A 278 46.11 13.55 8.62
CA THR A 278 45.89 14.78 9.39
C THR A 278 44.45 14.96 9.85
N ILE A 279 43.61 13.93 9.78
CA ILE A 279 42.27 13.91 10.39
C ILE A 279 42.00 12.56 11.05
N GLY A 280 41.34 12.59 12.22
CA GLY A 280 41.34 11.48 13.16
C GLY A 280 40.18 10.51 12.95
N PHE A 281 39.01 11.04 12.60
CA PHE A 281 37.80 10.30 12.25
C PHE A 281 37.58 10.38 10.75
N GLN A 282 37.53 9.23 10.07
CA GLN A 282 37.39 9.15 8.62
C GLN A 282 36.55 7.93 8.26
N ALA A 283 35.52 8.17 7.46
CA ALA A 283 34.74 7.13 6.80
C ALA A 283 34.28 7.65 5.44
N THR A 284 34.12 6.74 4.48
CA THR A 284 33.32 7.05 3.30
C THR A 284 31.84 6.89 3.63
N THR A 285 30.96 7.60 2.92
CA THR A 285 29.50 7.51 3.05
C THR A 285 28.97 6.74 1.85
N PRO A 286 28.18 5.67 2.05
CA PRO A 286 27.54 4.97 0.95
C PRO A 286 26.45 5.83 0.34
N ILE A 287 26.34 5.76 -0.98
CA ILE A 287 25.21 6.38 -1.70
C ILE A 287 24.11 5.33 -1.82
N THR A 288 22.93 5.64 -1.29
CA THR A 288 21.78 4.74 -1.33
C THR A 288 20.83 5.09 -2.46
N PHE A 289 20.18 4.08 -3.04
CA PHE A 289 19.00 4.30 -3.88
C PHE A 289 17.75 4.54 -3.01
N GLU A 290 17.00 5.61 -3.33
CA GLU A 290 15.79 6.04 -2.61
C GLU A 290 14.56 6.10 -3.53
N GLY A 291 14.04 4.92 -3.86
CA GLY A 291 12.75 4.74 -4.54
C GLY A 291 12.63 5.36 -5.94
N GLY A 292 11.48 5.11 -6.58
CA GLY A 292 11.23 5.56 -7.95
C GLY A 292 11.91 4.69 -9.00
N THR A 293 12.39 5.29 -10.09
CA THR A 293 13.04 4.55 -11.18
C THR A 293 14.34 3.93 -10.69
N ALA A 294 14.51 2.63 -10.87
CA ALA A 294 15.73 1.93 -10.48
C ALA A 294 16.99 2.53 -11.15
N PRO A 295 18.18 2.37 -10.54
CA PRO A 295 19.43 2.69 -11.20
C PRO A 295 19.54 1.96 -12.55
N PRO A 296 20.20 2.55 -13.58
CA PRO A 296 20.41 1.89 -14.86
C PRO A 296 21.05 0.50 -14.70
N ALA A 297 20.72 -0.43 -15.59
CA ALA A 297 21.31 -1.76 -15.57
C ALA A 297 22.85 -1.68 -15.58
N ASN A 298 23.49 -2.49 -14.73
CA ASN A 298 24.94 -2.52 -14.52
C ASN A 298 25.54 -1.21 -13.96
N ALA A 299 24.73 -0.29 -13.42
CA ALA A 299 25.28 0.87 -12.71
C ALA A 299 26.09 0.40 -11.48
N PRO A 300 27.35 0.84 -11.33
CA PRO A 300 28.15 0.46 -10.18
C PRO A 300 27.59 1.09 -8.90
N ALA A 301 27.76 0.41 -7.78
CA ALA A 301 27.50 0.99 -6.47
C ALA A 301 28.47 2.14 -6.20
N MET A 302 28.17 3.04 -5.27
CA MET A 302 28.97 4.23 -5.06
C MET A 302 29.16 4.54 -3.58
N VAL A 303 30.36 5.04 -3.25
CA VAL A 303 30.69 5.61 -1.95
C VAL A 303 31.40 6.94 -2.16
N MET A 304 31.26 7.87 -1.23
CA MET A 304 31.87 9.19 -1.35
C MET A 304 32.43 9.71 -0.04
N ARG A 305 33.35 10.67 -0.12
CA ARG A 305 33.76 11.50 1.02
C ARG A 305 34.04 12.93 0.55
N MET A 306 34.14 13.86 1.49
CA MET A 306 34.70 15.19 1.23
C MET A 306 36.21 15.21 1.52
N ALA A 307 36.92 16.17 0.95
CA ALA A 307 38.31 16.46 1.25
C ALA A 307 38.51 17.98 1.32
N ASP A 308 39.00 18.45 2.47
CA ASP A 308 39.27 19.86 2.80
C ASP A 308 40.77 20.17 2.62
N ASP A 309 41.11 21.26 1.92
CA ASP A 309 42.49 21.67 1.66
C ASP A 309 43.25 22.17 2.90
N GLY A 310 42.54 22.41 4.01
CA GLY A 310 43.02 22.66 5.36
C GLY A 310 43.56 21.42 6.06
N TRP A 311 43.11 20.21 5.68
CA TRP A 311 43.57 18.98 6.31
C TRP A 311 45.05 18.75 6.04
N THR A 312 45.49 18.83 4.79
CA THR A 312 46.89 18.59 4.38
C THR A 312 47.23 19.33 3.11
N GLY A 313 48.47 19.84 3.01
CA GLY A 313 48.97 20.50 1.79
C GLY A 313 49.04 19.60 0.55
N SER A 314 48.77 18.29 0.68
CA SER A 314 48.58 17.37 -0.44
C SER A 314 47.20 17.44 -1.10
N ILE A 315 46.22 18.09 -0.45
CA ILE A 315 44.91 18.40 -1.01
C ILE A 315 45.02 19.83 -1.57
N PRO A 316 45.10 20.01 -2.90
CA PRO A 316 45.36 21.33 -3.49
C PRO A 316 44.15 22.26 -3.49
N ALA A 317 42.95 21.72 -3.33
CA ALA A 317 41.68 22.43 -3.24
C ALA A 317 40.59 21.50 -2.70
N ASP A 318 39.58 22.10 -2.08
CA ASP A 318 38.38 21.44 -1.59
C ASP A 318 37.64 20.68 -2.69
N ARG A 319 37.13 19.49 -2.35
CA ARG A 319 36.46 18.62 -3.31
C ARG A 319 35.61 17.55 -2.65
N LEU A 320 34.74 16.96 -3.46
CA LEU A 320 34.13 15.65 -3.22
C LEU A 320 34.91 14.56 -3.97
N GLU A 321 35.09 13.43 -3.31
CA GLU A 321 35.76 12.23 -3.86
C GLU A 321 34.74 11.10 -3.95
N LEU A 322 34.56 10.53 -5.14
CA LEU A 322 33.56 9.49 -5.43
C LEU A 322 34.25 8.24 -5.97
N TRP A 323 33.96 7.09 -5.38
CA TRP A 323 34.38 5.78 -5.91
C TRP A 323 33.18 5.01 -6.43
N THR A 324 33.41 4.25 -7.49
CA THR A 324 32.45 3.30 -8.05
C THR A 324 32.88 1.88 -7.75
N LEU A 325 31.93 1.03 -7.39
CA LEU A 325 32.13 -0.35 -7.00
C LEU A 325 31.33 -1.28 -7.93
N THR A 326 32.06 -2.02 -8.76
CA THR A 326 31.52 -3.08 -9.63
C THR A 326 31.68 -4.41 -8.92
N LEU A 327 30.59 -5.18 -8.80
CA LEU A 327 30.52 -6.38 -7.97
C LEU A 327 30.21 -7.63 -8.78
N ASP A 328 30.96 -8.70 -8.52
CA ASP A 328 30.70 -10.06 -8.99
C ASP A 328 30.81 -11.02 -7.79
N PHE A 329 29.67 -11.41 -7.21
CA PHE A 329 29.65 -12.36 -6.08
C PHE A 329 29.97 -13.79 -6.48
N ASN A 330 29.82 -14.14 -7.76
CA ASN A 330 30.16 -15.48 -8.27
C ASN A 330 31.67 -15.63 -8.49
N THR A 331 32.31 -14.57 -8.98
CA THR A 331 33.76 -14.50 -9.20
C THR A 331 34.32 -13.23 -8.54
N PRO A 332 34.58 -13.23 -7.21
CA PRO A 332 35.00 -12.03 -6.47
C PRO A 332 36.27 -11.34 -6.99
N GLY A 333 37.13 -12.07 -7.71
CA GLY A 333 38.31 -11.50 -8.39
C GLY A 333 37.96 -10.49 -9.51
N ASN A 334 36.75 -10.54 -10.05
CA ASN A 334 36.26 -9.59 -11.06
C ASN A 334 35.70 -8.29 -10.45
N SER A 335 35.54 -8.23 -9.13
CA SER A 335 35.04 -7.02 -8.46
C SER A 335 36.11 -5.94 -8.39
N VAL A 336 35.70 -4.70 -8.64
CA VAL A 336 36.60 -3.56 -8.77
C VAL A 336 36.04 -2.36 -8.00
N LEU A 337 36.86 -1.78 -7.13
CA LEU A 337 36.66 -0.42 -6.62
C LEU A 337 37.53 0.53 -7.46
N ALA A 338 36.90 1.45 -8.17
CA ALA A 338 37.55 2.41 -9.06
C ALA A 338 37.33 3.84 -8.58
N GLY A 339 38.38 4.67 -8.60
CA GLY A 339 38.32 6.09 -8.25
C GLY A 339 39.53 6.58 -7.44
N PRO A 340 39.41 7.74 -6.78
CA PRO A 340 38.24 8.61 -6.78
C PRO A 340 38.11 9.40 -8.08
N GLN A 341 36.86 9.62 -8.51
CA GLN A 341 36.52 10.80 -9.31
C GLN A 341 36.58 12.02 -8.39
N LEU A 342 37.35 13.04 -8.77
CA LEU A 342 37.46 14.30 -8.03
C LEU A 342 36.46 15.33 -8.58
N MET A 343 35.65 15.92 -7.71
CA MET A 343 34.71 17.00 -8.04
C MET A 343 35.06 18.26 -7.24
N PRO A 344 35.71 19.26 -7.84
CA PRO A 344 36.06 20.50 -7.16
C PRO A 344 34.82 21.23 -6.64
N THR A 345 34.82 21.59 -5.37
CA THR A 345 33.74 22.38 -4.75
C THR A 345 34.12 23.86 -4.71
N ASP A 346 33.15 24.72 -4.41
CA ASP A 346 33.50 26.04 -3.87
C ASP A 346 34.10 25.84 -2.49
N ALA A 347 35.06 26.69 -2.13
CA ALA A 347 35.83 26.53 -0.91
C ALA A 347 34.94 26.42 0.34
N PHE A 348 35.32 25.59 1.30
CA PHE A 348 34.67 25.40 2.59
C PHE A 348 35.72 25.18 3.68
N ASP A 349 35.39 25.55 4.92
CA ASP A 349 36.28 25.32 6.06
C ASP A 349 35.61 24.31 7.01
N THR A 350 36.25 23.17 7.29
CA THR A 350 35.77 22.23 8.31
C THR A 350 36.41 22.46 9.69
N GLU A 351 37.26 23.49 9.85
CA GLU A 351 37.94 23.83 11.11
C GLU A 351 37.00 24.46 12.13
N LEU A 352 36.11 23.64 12.71
CA LEU A 352 35.33 24.04 13.89
C LEU A 352 36.11 23.71 15.16
N CYS A 353 36.44 24.73 15.93
CA CYS A 353 37.20 24.69 17.17
C CYS A 353 38.59 24.05 17.00
N GLY A 354 39.25 24.40 15.89
CA GLY A 354 40.67 24.12 15.64
C GLY A 354 41.04 22.65 15.48
N TYR A 355 40.11 21.76 15.09
CA TYR A 355 40.28 20.29 15.02
C TYR A 355 40.78 19.61 16.31
N THR A 356 40.84 20.36 17.40
CA THR A 356 41.46 19.98 18.68
C THR A 356 40.45 19.84 19.80
N SER A 357 39.15 19.89 19.48
CA SER A 357 38.04 19.69 20.41
C SER A 357 36.87 18.97 19.71
N PHE A 358 36.22 18.04 20.42
CA PHE A 358 34.88 17.50 20.08
C PHE A 358 33.75 18.27 20.78
N SER A 359 34.04 19.51 21.18
CA SER A 359 33.13 20.36 21.95
C SER A 359 33.26 21.76 21.38
N CYS A 360 32.29 22.14 20.56
CA CYS A 360 32.35 23.37 19.79
C CYS A 360 31.05 24.17 19.85
N ILE A 361 29.90 23.54 19.63
CA ILE A 361 28.65 24.27 19.49
C ILE A 361 28.10 24.67 20.86
N ASP A 362 27.88 25.97 21.05
CA ASP A 362 27.37 26.55 22.29
C ASP A 362 25.90 26.18 22.56
N GLN A 363 25.54 26.20 23.85
CA GLN A 363 24.17 26.09 24.35
C GLN A 363 23.94 26.99 25.57
N PRO A 364 22.70 27.46 25.84
CA PRO A 364 22.45 28.42 26.91
C PRO A 364 22.68 27.83 28.30
N GLY A 365 23.38 28.59 29.16
CA GLY A 365 23.53 28.27 30.58
C GLY A 365 24.33 26.99 30.89
N SER A 366 25.12 26.49 29.95
CA SER A 366 25.94 25.27 30.10
C SER A 366 27.40 25.54 29.75
N SER A 367 28.32 24.84 30.42
CA SER A 367 29.75 24.80 30.07
C SER A 367 30.10 23.62 29.17
N THR A 368 29.13 22.76 28.85
CA THR A 368 29.29 21.65 27.92
C THR A 368 28.99 22.16 26.51
N ASN A 369 29.96 22.11 25.60
CA ASN A 369 29.74 22.39 24.18
C ASN A 369 29.47 21.08 23.42
N LEU A 370 28.69 21.16 22.34
CA LEU A 370 28.26 19.99 21.57
C LEU A 370 29.25 19.68 20.44
N ASP A 371 29.38 18.39 20.12
CA ASP A 371 30.21 17.89 19.03
C ASP A 371 29.62 18.28 17.65
N PRO A 372 30.38 18.98 16.80
CA PRO A 372 29.88 19.39 15.48
C PRO A 372 29.93 18.28 14.42
N LEU A 373 30.71 17.20 14.64
CA LEU A 373 30.94 16.10 13.68
C LEU A 373 31.27 16.59 12.26
N ARG A 374 32.46 17.18 12.10
CA ARG A 374 32.85 17.99 10.93
C ARG A 374 33.68 17.22 9.88
N GLU A 375 34.02 15.96 10.12
CA GLU A 375 35.01 15.21 9.34
C GLU A 375 34.41 14.40 8.18
N VAL A 376 33.10 14.13 8.18
CA VAL A 376 32.44 13.21 7.24
C VAL A 376 31.25 13.83 6.51
N ILE A 377 30.87 13.22 5.39
CA ILE A 377 29.57 13.49 4.76
C ILE A 377 28.49 12.87 5.65
N MET A 378 27.50 13.68 6.04
CA MET A 378 26.45 13.25 6.95
C MET A 378 25.58 12.14 6.36
N ASN A 379 25.05 11.29 7.24
CA ASN A 379 24.06 10.31 6.85
C ASN A 379 22.74 11.02 6.46
N ARG A 380 22.15 10.78 5.29
CA ARG A 380 22.56 9.87 4.21
C ARG A 380 22.84 10.64 2.90
N ALA A 381 23.73 10.10 2.07
CA ALA A 381 23.86 10.51 0.68
C ALA A 381 22.84 9.72 -0.17
N GLN A 382 21.89 10.43 -0.80
CA GLN A 382 20.76 9.80 -1.50
C GLN A 382 20.89 9.93 -3.02
N TYR A 383 20.66 8.84 -3.75
CA TYR A 383 20.59 8.77 -5.20
C TYR A 383 19.15 8.63 -5.69
N ARG A 384 18.83 9.32 -6.78
CA ARG A 384 17.57 9.17 -7.53
C ARG A 384 17.79 9.20 -9.04
N ASN A 385 17.01 8.41 -9.76
CA ASN A 385 16.96 8.42 -11.23
C ASN A 385 15.69 9.12 -11.71
N PHE A 386 15.83 10.19 -12.50
CA PHE A 386 14.73 10.95 -13.09
C PHE A 386 14.47 10.57 -14.57
N GLY A 387 15.14 9.52 -15.07
CA GLY A 387 15.08 9.06 -16.47
C GLY A 387 15.84 9.96 -17.44
N THR A 388 15.69 11.28 -17.34
CA THR A 388 16.44 12.27 -18.15
C THR A 388 17.84 12.53 -17.62
N HIS A 389 18.01 12.40 -16.31
CA HIS A 389 19.25 12.56 -15.57
C HIS A 389 19.17 11.76 -14.27
N GLU A 390 20.31 11.59 -13.63
CA GLU A 390 20.42 10.97 -12.30
C GLU A 390 20.98 12.02 -11.35
N ALA A 391 20.53 11.99 -10.09
CA ALA A 391 20.92 12.96 -9.08
C ALA A 391 21.43 12.28 -7.80
N ILE A 392 22.38 12.92 -7.13
CA ILE A 392 22.78 12.58 -5.76
C ILE A 392 22.69 13.84 -4.91
N VAL A 393 22.10 13.76 -3.72
CA VAL A 393 22.16 14.84 -2.72
C VAL A 393 22.94 14.39 -1.49
N CYS A 394 23.77 15.29 -0.96
CA CYS A 394 24.56 15.05 0.25
C CYS A 394 24.89 16.37 0.96
N ASN A 395 25.33 16.28 2.21
CA ASN A 395 25.69 17.44 3.02
C ASN A 395 26.82 17.14 4.02
N HIS A 396 27.46 18.19 4.52
CA HIS A 396 28.36 18.13 5.67
C HIS A 396 28.35 19.47 6.42
N VAL A 397 29.00 19.47 7.59
CA VAL A 397 29.14 20.67 8.43
C VAL A 397 30.34 21.50 7.97
N THR A 398 30.24 22.82 8.04
CA THR A 398 31.32 23.77 7.73
C THR A 398 31.28 24.97 8.68
N ASP A 399 32.43 25.60 8.95
CA ASP A 399 32.51 26.93 9.55
C ASP A 399 32.22 28.01 8.49
N VAL A 400 31.14 28.76 8.69
CA VAL A 400 30.68 29.74 7.68
C VAL A 400 31.39 31.10 7.77
N ASN A 401 32.08 31.39 8.87
CA ASN A 401 32.65 32.72 9.14
C ASN A 401 34.06 32.73 9.72
N GLY A 402 34.71 31.56 9.86
CA GLY A 402 36.02 31.42 10.50
C GLY A 402 36.00 31.78 11.99
N ALA A 403 34.83 31.72 12.61
CA ALA A 403 34.62 32.02 14.03
C ALA A 403 33.72 30.94 14.67
N ASP A 404 33.92 29.69 14.26
CA ASP A 404 33.32 28.48 14.81
C ASP A 404 31.79 28.41 14.69
N ARG A 405 31.18 29.12 13.72
CA ARG A 405 29.74 29.00 13.47
C ARG A 405 29.46 27.91 12.46
N ALA A 406 28.96 26.79 12.94
CA ALA A 406 28.54 25.67 12.12
C ALA A 406 27.36 26.05 11.19
N GLY A 407 27.52 25.75 9.91
CA GLY A 407 26.46 25.77 8.89
C GLY A 407 26.42 24.47 8.10
N VAL A 408 25.38 24.32 7.29
CA VAL A 408 25.16 23.11 6.49
C VAL A 408 25.57 23.36 5.05
N ARG A 409 26.70 22.79 4.63
CA ARG A 409 27.12 22.75 3.23
C ARG A 409 26.40 21.59 2.55
N TRP A 410 25.70 21.87 1.45
CA TRP A 410 24.93 20.87 0.71
C TRP A 410 25.22 20.90 -0.78
N TYR A 411 25.00 19.76 -1.44
CA TYR A 411 25.25 19.56 -2.87
C TYR A 411 24.10 18.82 -3.53
N GLU A 412 23.81 19.17 -4.78
CA GLU A 412 23.16 18.28 -5.73
C GLU A 412 24.16 17.97 -6.85
N LEU A 413 24.47 16.69 -7.01
CA LEU A 413 25.27 16.18 -8.11
C LEU A 413 24.35 15.65 -9.20
N ARG A 414 24.72 15.80 -10.47
CA ARG A 414 24.00 15.21 -11.59
C ARG A 414 24.92 14.50 -12.57
N ARG A 415 24.37 13.48 -13.23
CA ARG A 415 24.89 12.97 -14.50
C ARG A 415 23.77 12.84 -15.51
N THR A 416 24.07 13.12 -16.78
CA THR A 416 23.14 13.06 -17.92
C THR A 416 23.66 12.09 -18.96
N GLY A 417 22.77 11.33 -19.61
CA GLY A 417 23.16 10.35 -20.65
C GLY A 417 23.68 9.02 -20.10
N GLY A 418 23.42 8.71 -18.83
CA GLY A 418 23.70 7.41 -18.21
C GLY A 418 25.15 7.20 -17.75
N ILE A 419 25.45 5.96 -17.37
CA ILE A 419 26.69 5.54 -16.67
C ILE A 419 28.01 5.82 -17.41
N ALA A 420 27.96 6.11 -18.70
CA ALA A 420 29.14 6.45 -19.50
C ALA A 420 29.66 7.87 -19.25
N ASN A 421 28.85 8.74 -18.62
CA ASN A 421 29.20 10.13 -18.34
C ASN A 421 29.55 10.32 -16.86
N PRO A 422 30.53 11.20 -16.55
CA PRO A 422 30.95 11.44 -15.18
C PRO A 422 29.87 12.20 -14.40
N TRP A 423 29.92 12.08 -13.07
CA TRP A 423 29.15 12.95 -12.18
C TRP A 423 29.70 14.37 -12.19
N GLY A 424 28.85 15.37 -11.94
CA GLY A 424 29.29 16.74 -11.71
C GLY A 424 28.41 17.45 -10.70
N ILE A 425 28.95 18.47 -10.04
CA ILE A 425 28.17 19.34 -9.16
C ILE A 425 27.22 20.16 -10.03
N HIS A 426 25.91 19.94 -9.85
CA HIS A 426 24.88 20.75 -10.49
C HIS A 426 24.66 22.06 -9.73
N GLN A 427 24.68 21.97 -8.41
CA GLN A 427 24.60 23.11 -7.50
C GLN A 427 25.13 22.77 -6.11
N GLN A 428 25.51 23.81 -5.38
CA GLN A 428 25.96 23.74 -4.00
C GLN A 428 25.61 25.04 -3.27
N GLY A 429 25.57 24.99 -1.94
CA GLY A 429 25.38 26.17 -1.10
C GLY A 429 25.60 25.88 0.39
N THR A 430 25.72 26.93 1.21
CA THR A 430 25.84 26.80 2.67
C THR A 430 24.69 27.50 3.39
N TYR A 431 23.89 26.75 4.14
CA TYR A 431 22.73 27.30 4.85
C TYR A 431 23.08 27.68 6.30
N SER A 432 23.12 28.99 6.58
CA SER A 432 23.26 29.55 7.94
C SER A 432 22.64 30.96 7.99
N PRO A 433 21.30 31.08 8.00
CA PRO A 433 20.59 32.35 7.78
C PRO A 433 20.59 33.31 8.98
N ASP A 434 21.12 32.91 10.13
CA ASP A 434 21.14 33.72 11.36
C ASP A 434 22.40 33.42 12.20
N ALA A 435 22.44 33.89 13.45
CA ALA A 435 23.57 33.68 14.37
C ALA A 435 23.59 32.30 15.05
N THR A 436 22.63 31.41 14.76
CA THR A 436 22.52 30.08 15.38
C THR A 436 23.30 29.04 14.58
N SER A 437 24.05 28.18 15.25
CA SER A 437 24.74 27.06 14.59
C SER A 437 23.74 26.02 14.09
N ARG A 438 24.02 25.42 12.93
CA ARG A 438 23.27 24.32 12.31
C ARG A 438 24.22 23.17 12.02
N TRP A 439 23.94 21.98 12.53
CA TRP A 439 24.80 20.81 12.37
C TRP A 439 23.98 19.51 12.37
N MET A 440 24.65 18.39 12.10
CA MET A 440 24.04 17.05 11.97
C MET A 440 22.83 17.06 11.03
N ALA A 441 23.01 17.63 9.84
CA ALA A 441 21.93 17.76 8.88
C ALA A 441 21.68 16.45 8.12
N CYS A 442 20.42 16.24 7.76
CA CYS A 442 19.97 15.19 6.86
C CYS A 442 19.29 15.83 5.64
N ILE A 443 19.52 15.24 4.46
CA ILE A 443 19.12 15.80 3.15
C ILE A 443 18.54 14.70 2.26
N SER A 444 17.49 15.04 1.52
CA SER A 444 16.81 14.09 0.64
C SER A 444 16.23 14.76 -0.59
N ILE A 445 16.01 14.00 -1.67
CA ILE A 445 15.40 14.49 -2.92
C ILE A 445 14.24 13.60 -3.37
N ASN A 446 13.06 14.20 -3.58
CA ASN A 446 11.86 13.46 -3.99
C ASN A 446 11.71 13.37 -5.53
N ALA A 447 10.67 12.67 -5.99
CA ALA A 447 10.41 12.46 -7.43
C ALA A 447 10.07 13.76 -8.20
N ALA A 448 9.67 14.82 -7.52
CA ALA A 448 9.44 16.14 -8.12
C ALA A 448 10.75 16.93 -8.29
N GLY A 449 11.86 16.44 -7.72
CA GLY A 449 13.14 17.16 -7.66
C GLY A 449 13.17 18.21 -6.55
N ASP A 450 12.22 18.16 -5.61
CA ASP A 450 12.27 18.97 -4.41
C ASP A 450 13.32 18.38 -3.46
N ILE A 451 14.08 19.25 -2.81
CA ILE A 451 15.12 18.88 -1.85
C ILE A 451 14.67 19.34 -0.47
N GLY A 452 14.56 18.39 0.46
CA GLY A 452 14.30 18.63 1.87
C GLY A 452 15.60 18.65 2.67
N LEU A 453 15.69 19.56 3.65
CA LEU A 453 16.83 19.65 4.57
C LEU A 453 16.34 19.80 6.00
N ALA A 454 16.80 18.95 6.91
CA ALA A 454 16.54 19.05 8.34
C ALA A 454 17.86 18.97 9.13
N TYR A 455 17.92 19.63 10.30
CA TYR A 455 19.14 19.75 11.09
C TYR A 455 18.85 20.15 12.53
N ASN A 456 19.87 19.96 13.37
CA ASN A 456 19.86 20.49 14.72
C ASN A 456 20.29 21.96 14.76
N VAL A 457 19.80 22.69 15.78
CA VAL A 457 20.16 24.10 16.03
C VAL A 457 20.49 24.35 17.50
N SER A 458 21.47 25.22 17.75
CA SER A 458 21.89 25.62 19.10
C SER A 458 22.81 26.85 19.03
N SER A 459 22.81 27.64 20.10
CA SER A 459 23.76 28.74 20.33
C SER A 459 23.79 29.08 21.81
N GLY A 460 24.60 30.05 22.23
CA GLY A 460 24.54 30.60 23.59
C GLY A 460 23.15 31.13 24.03
N SER A 461 22.21 31.31 23.10
CA SER A 461 20.83 31.78 23.37
C SER A 461 19.70 30.84 22.90
N VAL A 462 20.02 29.77 22.17
CA VAL A 462 19.04 28.81 21.62
C VAL A 462 19.40 27.41 22.10
N TYR A 463 18.48 26.76 22.81
CA TYR A 463 18.68 25.36 23.24
C TYR A 463 18.65 24.39 22.05
N PRO A 464 19.31 23.22 22.15
CA PRO A 464 19.34 22.20 21.12
C PRO A 464 17.94 21.76 20.66
N GLY A 465 17.57 22.14 19.44
CA GLY A 465 16.27 21.87 18.81
C GLY A 465 16.41 21.37 17.38
N ILE A 466 15.27 21.22 16.68
CA ILE A 466 15.20 20.70 15.31
C ILE A 466 14.50 21.71 14.41
N ARG A 467 15.11 22.02 13.29
CA ARG A 467 14.53 22.88 12.24
C ARG A 467 14.73 22.27 10.87
N CYS A 468 13.97 22.75 9.91
CA CYS A 468 14.04 22.29 8.54
C CYS A 468 13.82 23.44 7.54
N THR A 469 14.34 23.27 6.33
CA THR A 469 14.13 24.13 5.14
C THR A 469 14.09 23.23 3.89
N GLY A 470 14.08 23.83 2.71
CA GLY A 470 14.21 23.11 1.46
C GLY A 470 14.11 24.03 0.25
N ARG A 471 14.00 23.39 -0.91
CA ARG A 471 13.85 24.05 -2.22
C ARG A 471 13.09 23.15 -3.18
N SER A 472 12.35 23.78 -4.08
CA SER A 472 11.76 23.09 -5.23
C SER A 472 12.75 22.96 -6.38
N ALA A 473 12.47 22.05 -7.31
CA ALA A 473 13.29 21.89 -8.52
C ALA A 473 13.41 23.18 -9.36
N SER A 474 12.39 24.05 -9.29
CA SER A 474 12.29 25.30 -10.08
C SER A 474 12.97 26.51 -9.44
N ASP A 475 13.42 26.39 -8.19
CA ASP A 475 14.00 27.51 -7.45
C ASP A 475 15.40 27.88 -7.98
N PRO A 476 15.87 29.12 -7.74
CA PRO A 476 17.25 29.52 -8.03
C PRO A 476 18.27 28.51 -7.48
N LEU A 477 19.29 28.20 -8.30
CA LEU A 477 20.33 27.24 -7.93
C LEU A 477 21.12 27.74 -6.70
N GLY A 478 21.56 26.79 -5.87
CA GLY A 478 22.40 27.05 -4.70
C GLY A 478 21.68 27.70 -3.52
N GLN A 479 20.35 27.83 -3.56
CA GLN A 479 19.57 28.46 -2.49
C GLN A 479 18.48 27.54 -1.93
N MET A 480 18.34 27.55 -0.60
CA MET A 480 17.16 27.04 0.12
C MET A 480 16.16 28.18 0.24
N THR A 481 15.10 28.13 -0.57
CA THR A 481 14.15 29.24 -0.78
C THR A 481 12.95 29.21 0.16
N PHE A 482 12.71 28.07 0.81
CA PHE A 482 11.64 27.93 1.78
C PHE A 482 12.04 28.49 3.13
N ALA A 483 11.07 29.14 3.79
CA ALA A 483 11.28 29.63 5.14
C ALA A 483 11.69 28.48 6.07
N GLU A 484 12.63 28.77 6.96
CA GLU A 484 13.04 27.84 7.99
C GLU A 484 11.90 27.63 8.98
N THR A 485 11.51 26.38 9.17
CA THR A 485 10.43 25.99 10.06
C THR A 485 11.01 25.26 11.26
N THR A 486 10.54 25.60 12.46
CA THR A 486 10.87 24.84 13.67
C THR A 486 10.01 23.60 13.75
N ILE A 487 10.63 22.42 13.74
CA ILE A 487 9.95 21.14 13.96
C ILE A 487 9.61 20.99 15.44
N VAL A 488 10.62 21.25 16.29
CA VAL A 488 10.47 21.31 17.75
C VAL A 488 11.63 22.12 18.33
N ALA A 489 11.32 22.99 19.30
CA ALA A 489 12.33 23.75 20.03
C ALA A 489 12.85 22.95 21.24
N GLY A 490 14.14 23.05 21.53
CA GLY A 490 14.69 22.63 22.81
C GLY A 490 14.31 23.59 23.93
N THR A 491 14.26 23.08 25.15
CA THR A 491 13.96 23.85 26.38
C THR A 491 15.03 23.71 27.46
N SER A 492 16.09 22.96 27.20
CA SER A 492 17.19 22.75 28.13
C SER A 492 18.50 22.45 27.41
N ALA A 493 19.62 22.69 28.09
CA ALA A 493 20.93 22.26 27.65
C ALA A 493 21.06 20.73 27.73
N ASN A 494 21.84 20.11 26.86
CA ASN A 494 22.27 18.73 26.95
C ASN A 494 23.47 18.60 27.91
N SER A 495 23.45 17.60 28.78
CA SER A 495 24.53 17.34 29.74
C SER A 495 25.77 16.67 29.13
N SER A 496 25.67 16.12 27.93
CA SER A 496 26.73 15.41 27.22
C SER A 496 27.24 16.23 26.02
N ASN A 497 28.57 16.21 25.77
CA ASN A 497 29.13 16.73 24.53
C ASN A 497 28.87 15.77 23.35
N ARG A 498 28.75 14.46 23.64
CA ARG A 498 28.36 13.41 22.69
C ARG A 498 26.86 13.51 22.45
N TYR A 499 26.47 14.56 21.74
CA TYR A 499 25.08 14.87 21.43
C TYR A 499 24.52 13.74 20.56
N GLY A 500 25.08 13.53 19.38
CA GLY A 500 24.70 12.50 18.41
C GLY A 500 25.75 12.44 17.30
N ASP A 501 25.74 11.38 16.50
CA ASP A 501 26.60 11.30 15.32
C ASP A 501 25.78 11.38 14.00
N TYR A 502 24.46 11.19 14.02
CA TYR A 502 23.61 11.37 12.83
C TYR A 502 22.13 11.53 13.15
N ASN A 503 21.39 12.05 12.16
CA ASN A 503 19.93 12.05 12.08
C ASN A 503 19.51 11.36 10.76
N SER A 504 18.21 11.23 10.50
CA SER A 504 17.72 10.77 9.18
C SER A 504 16.62 11.66 8.61
N LEU A 505 16.57 11.68 7.29
CA LEU A 505 15.52 12.26 6.47
C LEU A 505 15.43 11.39 5.23
N ASP A 506 14.24 10.91 4.91
CA ASP A 506 13.99 9.89 3.91
C ASP A 506 12.67 10.21 3.19
N VAL A 507 12.52 9.74 1.95
CA VAL A 507 11.38 10.12 1.10
C VAL A 507 10.33 9.02 1.13
N ASP A 508 9.09 9.39 1.49
CA ASP A 508 7.96 8.48 1.37
C ASP A 508 7.77 8.04 -0.09
N PRO A 509 7.91 6.74 -0.41
CA PRO A 509 7.84 6.26 -1.79
C PRO A 509 6.45 6.42 -2.42
N LEU A 510 5.39 6.57 -1.62
CA LEU A 510 4.02 6.75 -2.11
C LEU A 510 3.68 8.23 -2.31
N THR A 511 4.00 9.07 -1.33
CA THR A 511 3.53 10.47 -1.30
C THR A 511 4.58 11.48 -1.74
N GLY A 512 5.87 11.12 -1.73
CA GLY A 512 6.98 12.04 -2.00
C GLY A 512 7.23 13.07 -0.88
N THR A 513 6.59 12.89 0.29
CA THR A 513 6.81 13.70 1.49
C THR A 513 8.08 13.29 2.23
N PHE A 514 8.64 14.19 3.03
CA PHE A 514 9.91 13.97 3.73
C PHE A 514 9.65 13.55 5.17
N TRP A 515 10.01 12.32 5.51
CA TRP A 515 9.95 11.79 6.86
C TRP A 515 11.33 11.83 7.50
N GLY A 516 11.39 12.15 8.79
CA GLY A 516 12.67 12.17 9.48
C GLY A 516 12.56 11.98 10.97
N THR A 517 13.72 11.71 11.56
CA THR A 517 13.93 11.71 12.99
C THR A 517 15.17 12.49 13.34
N ALA A 518 15.10 13.23 14.45
CA ALA A 518 16.27 13.84 15.06
C ALA A 518 16.08 13.95 16.56
N GLN A 519 17.18 14.14 17.28
CA GLN A 519 17.13 14.42 18.71
C GLN A 519 16.91 15.90 19.02
N TYR A 520 16.36 16.19 20.18
CA TYR A 520 16.24 17.53 20.77
C TYR A 520 16.28 17.45 22.30
N ASN A 521 16.39 18.58 22.99
CA ASN A 521 16.47 18.60 24.46
C ASN A 521 15.25 19.25 25.12
N PRO A 522 14.23 18.46 25.49
CA PRO A 522 13.13 18.95 26.34
C PRO A 522 13.57 19.15 27.81
N ALA A 523 14.64 18.46 28.23
CA ALA A 523 15.24 18.52 29.56
C ALA A 523 16.77 18.35 29.44
N SER A 524 17.47 18.17 30.56
CA SER A 524 18.91 17.87 30.55
C SER A 524 19.24 16.60 29.76
N ALA A 525 18.29 15.66 29.74
CA ALA A 525 18.28 14.48 28.88
C ALA A 525 17.67 14.77 27.51
N TRP A 526 18.19 14.12 26.47
CA TRP A 526 17.66 14.21 25.11
C TRP A 526 16.33 13.45 24.96
N SER A 527 15.62 13.71 23.87
CA SER A 527 14.52 12.89 23.36
C SER A 527 14.55 12.97 21.83
N THR A 528 13.87 12.07 21.13
CA THR A 528 13.71 12.18 19.67
C THR A 528 12.35 12.72 19.26
N ARG A 529 12.29 13.28 18.04
CA ARG A 529 11.06 13.71 17.39
C ARG A 529 10.98 13.05 16.02
N ILE A 530 9.84 12.44 15.72
CA ILE A 530 9.49 11.98 14.37
C ILE A 530 8.64 13.06 13.72
N PHE A 531 8.94 13.39 12.47
CA PHE A 531 8.26 14.45 11.73
C PHE A 531 8.08 14.10 10.26
N ASN A 532 7.06 14.71 9.65
CA ASN A 532 6.79 14.68 8.22
C ASN A 532 6.54 16.11 7.72
N PHE A 533 7.09 16.47 6.57
CA PHE A 533 6.76 17.72 5.88
C PHE A 533 6.84 17.58 4.36
N SER A 534 6.13 18.48 3.69
CA SER A 534 6.14 18.65 2.24
C SER A 534 6.80 19.98 1.84
N ILE A 535 7.55 20.01 0.73
CA ILE A 535 8.08 21.27 0.16
C ILE A 535 7.02 21.94 -0.72
N THR A 536 6.31 21.14 -1.51
CA THR A 536 5.11 21.56 -2.22
C THR A 536 3.96 20.70 -1.64
N PRO A 537 2.84 21.27 -1.16
CA PRO A 537 1.72 20.44 -0.72
C PRO A 537 1.30 19.59 -1.93
N PRO A 538 1.06 18.28 -1.76
CA PRO A 538 0.64 17.45 -2.88
C PRO A 538 -0.61 18.09 -3.52
N LEU A 539 -0.66 18.14 -4.86
CA LEU A 539 -1.74 18.78 -5.62
C LEU A 539 -3.13 18.19 -5.31
N CYS A 540 -3.16 17.09 -4.58
CA CYS A 540 -4.32 16.31 -4.19
C CYS A 540 -4.05 15.61 -2.85
N THR A 541 -5.12 15.21 -2.17
CA THR A 541 -5.10 14.28 -1.04
C THR A 541 -5.59 12.93 -1.56
N ALA A 542 -4.82 11.86 -1.35
CA ALA A 542 -5.22 10.52 -1.78
C ALA A 542 -6.47 10.02 -1.03
N PRO A 543 -7.32 9.18 -1.65
CA PRO A 543 -8.39 8.50 -0.94
C PRO A 543 -7.81 7.49 0.06
N SER A 544 -8.56 7.19 1.13
CA SER A 544 -8.15 6.19 2.13
C SER A 544 -9.21 5.11 2.30
N ALA A 545 -8.78 3.86 2.40
CA ALA A 545 -9.65 2.72 2.66
C ALA A 545 -9.00 1.69 3.61
N THR A 546 -9.82 0.81 4.17
CA THR A 546 -9.40 -0.48 4.72
C THR A 546 -9.88 -1.59 3.79
N VAL A 547 -9.01 -2.56 3.48
CA VAL A 547 -9.35 -3.71 2.66
C VAL A 547 -9.50 -4.93 3.55
N SER A 548 -10.59 -5.67 3.40
CA SER A 548 -10.87 -6.89 4.17
C SER A 548 -11.18 -8.07 3.26
N THR A 549 -10.96 -9.28 3.76
CA THR A 549 -11.24 -10.52 3.05
C THR A 549 -12.32 -11.34 3.75
N THR A 550 -13.04 -12.17 3.01
CA THR A 550 -14.06 -13.07 3.56
C THR A 550 -14.01 -14.40 2.82
N CYS A 551 -13.74 -15.49 3.53
CA CYS A 551 -13.71 -16.83 2.92
C CYS A 551 -15.08 -17.26 2.40
N LEU A 552 -15.08 -17.88 1.22
CA LEU A 552 -16.22 -18.53 0.57
C LEU A 552 -15.93 -20.04 0.52
N GLY A 553 -16.16 -20.72 1.64
CA GLY A 553 -15.70 -22.10 1.84
C GLY A 553 -14.18 -22.17 1.97
N ILE A 554 -13.58 -23.32 1.62
CA ILE A 554 -12.14 -23.57 1.81
C ILE A 554 -11.27 -23.15 0.62
N THR A 555 -11.82 -23.12 -0.60
CA THR A 555 -11.03 -22.92 -1.82
C THR A 555 -11.00 -21.48 -2.32
N GLN A 556 -11.85 -20.60 -1.78
CA GLN A 556 -12.07 -19.26 -2.33
C GLN A 556 -12.29 -18.20 -1.25
N TYR A 557 -12.05 -16.94 -1.60
CA TYR A 557 -12.37 -15.77 -0.78
C TYR A 557 -12.81 -14.58 -1.62
N ASN A 558 -13.48 -13.62 -0.98
CA ASN A 558 -13.85 -12.33 -1.52
C ASN A 558 -13.07 -11.19 -0.86
N VAL A 559 -12.99 -10.05 -1.52
CA VAL A 559 -12.40 -8.80 -1.04
C VAL A 559 -13.47 -7.71 -0.89
N SER A 560 -13.48 -6.99 0.23
CA SER A 560 -14.28 -5.78 0.43
C SER A 560 -13.37 -4.57 0.65
N ILE A 561 -13.81 -3.41 0.19
CA ILE A 561 -13.08 -2.14 0.27
C ILE A 561 -13.95 -1.18 1.08
N ASP A 562 -13.55 -0.85 2.30
CA ASP A 562 -14.21 0.17 3.12
C ASP A 562 -13.51 1.51 2.96
N LEU A 563 -14.07 2.38 2.13
CA LEU A 563 -13.51 3.68 1.78
C LEU A 563 -13.84 4.69 2.89
N THR A 564 -12.82 5.06 3.68
CA THR A 564 -12.93 5.93 4.84
C THR A 564 -12.76 7.42 4.52
N SER A 565 -12.14 7.75 3.38
CA SER A 565 -12.03 9.12 2.85
C SER A 565 -11.94 9.13 1.33
N MET A 566 -12.56 10.12 0.71
CA MET A 566 -12.39 10.42 -0.73
C MET A 566 -11.10 11.20 -1.02
N GLY A 567 -10.38 11.66 0.01
CA GLY A 567 -9.30 12.60 -0.17
C GLY A 567 -9.80 13.88 -0.86
N SER A 568 -9.11 14.33 -1.90
CA SER A 568 -9.55 15.43 -2.76
C SER A 568 -10.31 14.98 -4.02
N ALA A 569 -10.53 13.69 -4.19
CA ALA A 569 -11.19 13.15 -5.37
C ALA A 569 -12.68 13.44 -5.36
N THR A 570 -13.27 13.76 -6.51
CA THR A 570 -14.73 13.80 -6.66
C THR A 570 -15.29 12.41 -6.96
N SER A 571 -14.45 11.52 -7.50
CA SER A 571 -14.70 10.09 -7.63
C SER A 571 -13.41 9.28 -7.55
N VAL A 572 -13.52 8.03 -7.10
CA VAL A 572 -12.42 7.07 -6.98
C VAL A 572 -12.79 5.83 -7.79
N THR A 573 -12.00 5.48 -8.80
CA THR A 573 -12.19 4.22 -9.54
C THR A 573 -11.57 3.09 -8.73
N LEU A 574 -12.36 2.05 -8.42
CA LEU A 574 -11.92 0.87 -7.70
C LEU A 574 -11.54 -0.20 -8.73
N GLN A 575 -10.30 -0.68 -8.67
CA GLN A 575 -9.85 -1.81 -9.49
C GLN A 575 -9.28 -2.92 -8.62
N ILE A 576 -9.40 -4.16 -9.09
CA ILE A 576 -8.74 -5.31 -8.48
C ILE A 576 -7.92 -6.03 -9.54
N ASP A 577 -6.66 -6.27 -9.22
CA ASP A 577 -5.75 -7.12 -9.95
C ASP A 577 -5.76 -8.52 -9.32
N PRO A 578 -6.31 -9.54 -10.01
CA PRO A 578 -6.53 -10.88 -9.46
C PRO A 578 -5.27 -11.73 -9.29
N ASP A 579 -4.11 -11.33 -9.82
CA ASP A 579 -2.87 -12.13 -9.73
C ASP A 579 -1.82 -11.57 -8.74
N GLY A 580 -2.01 -10.36 -8.23
CA GLY A 580 -1.16 -9.72 -7.23
C GLY A 580 0.29 -9.46 -7.67
N ALA A 581 0.64 -9.77 -8.93
CA ALA A 581 2.01 -9.74 -9.45
C ALA A 581 2.15 -9.07 -10.83
N GLY A 582 1.05 -8.74 -11.51
CA GLY A 582 1.04 -8.36 -12.93
C GLY A 582 1.41 -9.53 -13.85
N PRO A 583 1.01 -9.55 -15.15
CA PRO A 583 0.57 -8.47 -16.02
C PRO A 583 -0.90 -8.62 -16.47
N SER A 584 -1.79 -9.14 -15.62
CA SER A 584 -3.22 -9.10 -15.93
C SER A 584 -3.74 -7.66 -15.83
N PRO A 585 -4.62 -7.20 -16.74
CA PRO A 585 -5.20 -5.87 -16.60
C PRO A 585 -6.08 -5.84 -15.34
N ALA A 586 -5.75 -4.95 -14.40
CA ALA A 586 -6.59 -4.68 -13.24
C ALA A 586 -8.03 -4.38 -13.72
N ALA A 587 -8.99 -5.17 -13.22
CA ALA A 587 -10.38 -5.03 -13.62
C ALA A 587 -11.01 -3.91 -12.80
N THR A 588 -11.69 -2.98 -13.48
CA THR A 588 -12.50 -1.98 -12.77
C THR A 588 -13.72 -2.67 -12.17
N VAL A 589 -13.81 -2.67 -10.85
CA VAL A 589 -14.89 -3.32 -10.09
C VAL A 589 -15.94 -2.32 -9.60
N GLY A 590 -15.64 -1.02 -9.65
CA GLY A 590 -16.60 0.03 -9.33
C GLY A 590 -16.02 1.44 -9.40
N THR A 591 -16.87 2.42 -9.13
CA THR A 591 -16.47 3.82 -8.92
C THR A 591 -17.20 4.33 -7.68
N ALA A 592 -16.44 4.82 -6.71
CA ALA A 592 -16.95 5.45 -5.51
C ALA A 592 -17.06 6.97 -5.72
N THR A 593 -18.16 7.57 -5.25
CA THR A 593 -18.36 9.03 -5.20
C THR A 593 -18.57 9.53 -3.78
N THR A 594 -18.64 8.60 -2.81
CA THR A 594 -18.79 8.85 -1.38
C THR A 594 -17.99 7.82 -0.60
N THR A 595 -17.77 8.06 0.70
CA THR A 595 -17.22 7.05 1.61
C THR A 595 -18.21 5.91 1.86
N GLY A 596 -17.72 4.72 2.22
CA GLY A 596 -18.53 3.55 2.56
C GLY A 596 -17.89 2.23 2.11
N THR A 597 -18.58 1.12 2.39
CA THR A 597 -18.10 -0.22 2.06
C THR A 597 -18.56 -0.65 0.66
N TYR A 598 -17.61 -1.11 -0.14
CA TYR A 598 -17.76 -1.58 -1.51
C TYR A 598 -17.32 -3.06 -1.63
N GLY A 599 -17.99 -3.82 -2.49
CA GLY A 599 -17.83 -5.28 -2.61
C GLY A 599 -18.97 -6.05 -1.94
N PRO A 600 -18.79 -7.35 -1.63
CA PRO A 600 -17.58 -8.14 -1.87
C PRO A 600 -17.29 -8.38 -3.37
N TYR A 601 -16.02 -8.38 -3.73
CA TYR A 601 -15.49 -8.66 -5.06
C TYR A 601 -14.73 -9.99 -5.07
N GLY A 602 -14.86 -10.78 -6.15
CA GLY A 602 -14.31 -12.13 -6.23
C GLY A 602 -15.30 -13.10 -6.91
N PRO A 603 -15.18 -14.41 -6.70
CA PRO A 603 -14.23 -15.08 -5.80
C PRO A 603 -12.79 -15.15 -6.35
N TYR A 604 -11.81 -15.09 -5.46
CA TYR A 604 -10.39 -15.38 -5.70
C TYR A 604 -10.00 -16.70 -5.05
N ALA A 605 -9.00 -17.40 -5.59
CA ALA A 605 -8.56 -18.67 -5.02
C ALA A 605 -7.84 -18.47 -3.67
N SER A 606 -8.16 -19.32 -2.70
CA SER A 606 -7.51 -19.36 -1.38
C SER A 606 -5.99 -19.39 -1.52
N GLY A 607 -5.30 -18.56 -0.73
CA GLY A 607 -3.84 -18.39 -0.76
C GLY A 607 -3.30 -17.55 -1.94
N SER A 608 -4.12 -17.22 -2.95
CA SER A 608 -3.70 -16.33 -4.03
C SER A 608 -3.74 -14.87 -3.58
N THR A 609 -2.71 -14.10 -3.92
CA THR A 609 -2.66 -12.66 -3.63
C THR A 609 -3.39 -11.85 -4.70
N VAL A 610 -4.11 -10.81 -4.29
CA VAL A 610 -4.67 -9.79 -5.16
C VAL A 610 -4.15 -8.40 -4.79
N SER A 611 -4.21 -7.46 -5.73
CA SER A 611 -3.93 -6.04 -5.46
C SER A 611 -5.20 -5.21 -5.67
N VAL A 612 -5.50 -4.30 -4.76
CA VAL A 612 -6.62 -3.36 -4.86
C VAL A 612 -6.08 -1.98 -5.20
N LEU A 613 -6.58 -1.37 -6.28
CA LEU A 613 -6.18 -0.04 -6.71
C LEU A 613 -7.35 0.93 -6.55
N LEU A 614 -7.08 2.08 -5.92
CA LEU A 614 -7.97 3.22 -5.82
C LEU A 614 -7.42 4.32 -6.74
N LEU A 615 -8.06 4.57 -7.87
CA LEU A 615 -7.62 5.59 -8.82
C LEU A 615 -8.36 6.89 -8.58
N HIS A 616 -7.62 7.94 -8.24
CA HIS A 616 -8.13 9.30 -8.16
C HIS A 616 -8.51 9.80 -9.56
N ASP A 617 -9.69 10.42 -9.67
CA ASP A 617 -10.25 10.92 -10.93
C ASP A 617 -9.42 11.97 -11.69
N GLN A 618 -8.68 12.83 -10.99
CA GLN A 618 -7.92 13.92 -11.60
C GLN A 618 -6.40 13.76 -11.53
N PHE A 619 -5.89 13.08 -10.50
CA PHE A 619 -4.46 13.10 -10.20
C PHE A 619 -3.94 11.69 -9.95
N SER A 620 -3.32 11.08 -10.95
CA SER A 620 -2.78 9.71 -10.87
C SER A 620 -1.73 9.51 -9.77
N GLN A 621 -1.03 10.58 -9.36
CA GLN A 621 -0.09 10.55 -8.24
C GLN A 621 -0.77 10.34 -6.87
N CYS A 622 -2.09 10.54 -6.78
CA CYS A 622 -2.89 10.28 -5.59
C CYS A 622 -3.62 8.93 -5.67
N ASN A 623 -3.26 8.07 -6.62
CA ASN A 623 -3.75 6.71 -6.64
C ASN A 623 -3.14 5.92 -5.48
N VAL A 624 -3.93 5.04 -4.87
CA VAL A 624 -3.49 4.17 -3.77
C VAL A 624 -3.57 2.73 -4.23
N THR A 625 -2.55 1.93 -3.91
CA THR A 625 -2.54 0.50 -4.19
C THR A 625 -2.30 -0.27 -2.89
N TYR A 626 -3.19 -1.22 -2.61
CA TYR A 626 -3.03 -2.22 -1.55
C TYR A 626 -2.58 -3.52 -2.21
N THR A 627 -1.32 -3.92 -1.99
CA THR A 627 -0.75 -5.16 -2.53
C THR A 627 -0.82 -6.28 -1.50
N GLY A 628 -0.72 -7.53 -1.95
CA GLY A 628 -0.62 -8.69 -1.06
C GLY A 628 -1.90 -9.02 -0.28
N VAL A 629 -3.05 -8.54 -0.74
CA VAL A 629 -4.35 -8.89 -0.14
C VAL A 629 -4.58 -10.39 -0.39
N THR A 630 -4.70 -11.19 0.66
CA THR A 630 -4.88 -12.63 0.55
C THR A 630 -5.70 -13.17 1.72
N ALA A 631 -6.33 -14.31 1.53
CA ALA A 631 -6.89 -15.11 2.60
C ALA A 631 -6.55 -16.58 2.35
N ASP A 632 -6.03 -17.27 3.37
CA ASP A 632 -5.90 -18.71 3.35
C ASP A 632 -7.10 -19.34 4.06
N CYS A 633 -8.07 -19.76 3.25
CA CYS A 633 -9.29 -20.40 3.69
C CYS A 633 -9.13 -21.91 3.92
N ASN A 634 -7.92 -22.47 3.72
CA ASN A 634 -7.67 -23.91 3.91
C ASN A 634 -7.21 -24.27 5.32
N THR A 635 -7.32 -23.37 6.31
CA THR A 635 -7.01 -23.67 7.71
C THR A 635 -8.30 -23.72 8.54
N PRO A 636 -8.48 -24.71 9.43
CA PRO A 636 -9.67 -24.79 10.27
C PRO A 636 -9.89 -23.51 11.08
N GLY A 637 -11.06 -22.91 10.94
CA GLY A 637 -11.40 -21.66 11.61
C GLY A 637 -11.01 -20.38 10.86
N ALA A 638 -10.42 -20.47 9.66
CA ALA A 638 -10.14 -19.30 8.81
C ALA A 638 -11.41 -18.47 8.50
N GLY A 639 -12.58 -19.11 8.47
CA GLY A 639 -13.87 -18.46 8.25
C GLY A 639 -14.46 -17.74 9.47
N CYS A 640 -13.82 -17.81 10.65
CA CYS A 640 -14.31 -17.22 11.91
C CYS A 640 -14.14 -15.70 11.98
N THR A 641 -14.72 -14.97 11.03
CA THR A 641 -14.64 -13.51 10.94
C THR A 641 -15.87 -12.84 11.52
N THR A 642 -17.06 -13.34 11.20
CA THR A 642 -18.32 -12.59 11.37
C THR A 642 -19.20 -13.12 12.50
N PHE A 643 -19.35 -14.46 12.61
CA PHE A 643 -20.29 -15.08 13.54
C PHE A 643 -19.53 -15.91 14.57
N ASN A 644 -18.90 -15.21 15.51
CA ASN A 644 -17.94 -15.79 16.45
C ASN A 644 -18.49 -15.71 17.88
N SER A 645 -18.14 -16.68 18.71
CA SER A 645 -18.46 -16.66 20.14
C SER A 645 -17.73 -15.52 20.85
N THR A 646 -18.35 -14.97 21.88
CA THR A 646 -17.70 -14.00 22.77
C THR A 646 -17.42 -14.62 24.13
N GLY A 647 -16.20 -14.43 24.62
CA GLY A 647 -15.73 -14.99 25.89
C GLY A 647 -15.50 -16.51 25.86
N SER A 648 -14.77 -17.01 26.85
CA SER A 648 -14.53 -18.43 27.07
C SER A 648 -15.57 -19.04 28.03
N THR A 649 -15.87 -20.32 27.87
CA THR A 649 -16.76 -21.05 28.79
C THR A 649 -15.99 -22.19 29.45
N ALA A 650 -15.91 -22.18 30.79
CA ALA A 650 -15.30 -23.28 31.54
C ALA A 650 -16.12 -24.57 31.34
N ILE A 651 -15.44 -25.68 31.07
CA ILE A 651 -16.02 -27.01 30.98
C ILE A 651 -15.74 -27.70 32.30
N VAL A 652 -16.81 -28.15 32.97
CA VAL A 652 -16.76 -28.75 34.30
C VAL A 652 -17.23 -30.19 34.23
N ASP A 653 -16.50 -31.08 34.93
CA ASP A 653 -16.79 -32.51 35.07
C ASP A 653 -18.28 -32.82 35.25
N ASN A 654 -18.76 -33.83 34.53
CA ASN A 654 -20.14 -34.34 34.62
C ASN A 654 -21.24 -33.28 34.40
N THR A 655 -20.94 -32.16 33.72
CA THR A 655 -21.92 -31.12 33.40
C THR A 655 -22.00 -30.84 31.91
N THR A 656 -23.12 -30.25 31.49
CA THR A 656 -23.27 -29.65 30.17
C THR A 656 -23.22 -28.14 30.31
N VAL A 657 -22.28 -27.52 29.60
CA VAL A 657 -22.15 -26.07 29.48
C VAL A 657 -22.58 -25.63 28.09
N SER A 658 -23.04 -24.39 27.96
CA SER A 658 -23.49 -23.84 26.68
C SER A 658 -22.95 -22.45 26.44
N ASN A 659 -22.64 -22.15 25.18
CA ASN A 659 -22.27 -20.83 24.70
C ASN A 659 -23.18 -20.46 23.50
N THR A 660 -23.53 -19.19 23.35
CA THR A 660 -24.54 -18.74 22.37
C THR A 660 -23.95 -17.67 21.46
N ILE A 661 -24.17 -17.83 20.16
CA ILE A 661 -23.93 -16.81 19.13
C ILE A 661 -25.29 -16.28 18.68
N THR A 662 -25.50 -14.97 18.79
CA THR A 662 -26.71 -14.30 18.28
C THR A 662 -26.42 -13.69 16.91
N VAL A 663 -26.98 -14.31 15.86
CA VAL A 663 -26.85 -13.86 14.48
C VAL A 663 -27.88 -12.75 14.21
N PRO A 664 -27.45 -11.55 13.74
CA PRO A 664 -28.38 -10.45 13.42
C PRO A 664 -29.27 -10.79 12.21
N PRO A 665 -30.34 -10.01 11.94
CA PRO A 665 -31.21 -10.24 10.78
C PRO A 665 -30.43 -10.33 9.45
N GLN A 666 -30.75 -11.32 8.62
CA GLN A 666 -30.03 -11.62 7.36
C GLN A 666 -30.89 -11.37 6.10
N GLY A 667 -31.85 -10.45 6.17
CA GLY A 667 -32.67 -10.07 5.01
C GLY A 667 -33.49 -11.22 4.41
N GLY A 668 -33.78 -12.27 5.17
CA GLY A 668 -34.50 -13.46 4.71
C GLY A 668 -33.65 -14.53 4.03
N ALA A 669 -32.31 -14.40 4.04
CA ALA A 669 -31.41 -15.43 3.54
C ALA A 669 -31.55 -16.74 4.32
N THR A 670 -31.43 -17.87 3.62
CA THR A 670 -31.47 -19.22 4.20
C THR A 670 -30.12 -19.90 4.09
N LEU A 671 -29.80 -20.78 5.03
CA LEU A 671 -28.59 -21.60 4.96
C LEU A 671 -28.61 -22.51 3.73
N ASN A 672 -27.55 -22.43 2.92
CA ASN A 672 -27.25 -23.42 1.88
C ASN A 672 -26.31 -24.51 2.42
N ASP A 673 -25.36 -24.11 3.25
CA ASP A 673 -24.39 -24.98 3.89
C ASP A 673 -23.86 -24.31 5.17
N LEU A 674 -23.35 -25.10 6.11
CA LEU A 674 -22.81 -24.60 7.37
C LEU A 674 -21.58 -25.42 7.76
N ASN A 675 -20.48 -24.71 8.02
CA ASN A 675 -19.32 -25.23 8.75
C ASN A 675 -19.30 -24.66 10.17
N VAL A 676 -18.74 -25.43 11.11
CA VAL A 676 -18.68 -25.03 12.52
C VAL A 676 -17.26 -25.26 13.03
N PHE A 677 -16.57 -24.20 13.41
CA PHE A 677 -15.25 -24.32 14.03
C PHE A 677 -15.37 -24.33 15.55
N VAL A 678 -14.59 -25.19 16.20
CA VAL A 678 -14.55 -25.33 17.67
C VAL A 678 -13.10 -25.43 18.17
N ASN A 679 -12.76 -24.59 19.14
CA ASN A 679 -11.49 -24.59 19.86
C ASN A 679 -11.74 -24.81 21.37
N ILE A 680 -11.39 -26.00 21.85
CA ILE A 680 -11.49 -26.41 23.26
C ILE A 680 -10.11 -26.81 23.75
N ALA A 681 -9.71 -26.25 24.89
CA ALA A 681 -8.62 -26.79 25.70
C ALA A 681 -9.19 -27.84 26.68
N HIS A 682 -8.69 -29.06 26.65
CA HIS A 682 -9.08 -30.14 27.57
C HIS A 682 -7.96 -31.17 27.69
N THR A 683 -7.77 -31.77 28.86
CA THR A 683 -6.72 -32.80 29.08
C THR A 683 -7.17 -34.21 28.71
N TYR A 684 -8.46 -34.42 28.45
CA TYR A 684 -9.02 -35.70 28.04
C TYR A 684 -10.19 -35.52 27.07
N THR A 685 -9.97 -35.63 25.76
CA THR A 685 -11.05 -35.40 24.77
C THR A 685 -12.07 -36.54 24.69
N GLY A 686 -11.73 -37.72 25.21
CA GLY A 686 -12.63 -38.89 25.24
C GLY A 686 -13.94 -38.66 25.98
N ASP A 687 -13.97 -37.68 26.87
CA ASP A 687 -15.12 -37.42 27.74
C ASP A 687 -16.07 -36.38 27.17
N LEU A 688 -15.73 -35.76 26.04
CA LEU A 688 -16.52 -34.66 25.50
C LEU A 688 -17.63 -35.13 24.55
N ARG A 689 -18.79 -34.50 24.66
CA ARG A 689 -19.91 -34.57 23.69
C ARG A 689 -20.30 -33.15 23.29
N LEU A 690 -20.48 -32.94 21.99
CA LEU A 690 -20.76 -31.62 21.43
C LEU A 690 -22.04 -31.68 20.60
N SER A 691 -22.93 -30.71 20.79
CA SER A 691 -24.12 -30.53 19.95
C SER A 691 -24.35 -29.07 19.64
N LEU A 692 -24.81 -28.79 18.43
CA LEU A 692 -25.20 -27.47 17.96
C LEU A 692 -26.72 -27.41 17.78
N GLU A 693 -27.34 -26.37 18.31
CA GLU A 693 -28.77 -26.09 18.20
C GLU A 693 -29.00 -24.81 17.38
N SER A 694 -29.84 -24.90 16.35
CA SER A 694 -30.23 -23.77 15.50
C SER A 694 -31.36 -22.92 16.11
N PRO A 695 -31.58 -21.68 15.62
CA PRO A 695 -32.70 -20.84 16.06
C PRO A 695 -34.09 -21.48 15.85
N ALA A 696 -34.20 -22.45 14.93
CA ALA A 696 -35.44 -23.20 14.69
C ALA A 696 -35.61 -24.41 15.64
N GLY A 697 -34.68 -24.63 16.56
CA GLY A 697 -34.68 -25.75 17.52
C GLY A 697 -34.18 -27.08 16.94
N THR A 698 -33.54 -27.07 15.77
CA THR A 698 -32.90 -28.28 15.22
C THR A 698 -31.60 -28.52 15.97
N VAL A 699 -31.34 -29.76 16.38
CA VAL A 699 -30.11 -30.15 17.10
C VAL A 699 -29.30 -31.15 16.27
N VAL A 700 -28.02 -30.88 16.09
CA VAL A 700 -27.06 -31.76 15.41
C VAL A 700 -25.91 -32.09 16.37
N ASN A 701 -25.66 -33.37 16.60
CA ASN A 701 -24.50 -33.79 17.39
C ASN A 701 -23.23 -33.74 16.53
N LEU A 702 -22.28 -32.89 16.93
CA LEU A 702 -20.96 -32.80 16.30
C LEU A 702 -20.07 -33.94 16.79
N ILE A 703 -20.14 -34.25 18.09
CA ILE A 703 -19.46 -35.38 18.75
C ILE A 703 -20.49 -36.10 19.63
N ASN A 704 -20.77 -37.38 19.35
CA ASN A 704 -21.79 -38.16 20.04
C ASN A 704 -21.25 -39.33 20.89
N SER A 705 -19.95 -39.61 20.82
CA SER A 705 -19.26 -40.69 21.55
C SER A 705 -17.86 -40.23 21.95
N GLY A 706 -17.18 -41.02 22.79
CA GLY A 706 -15.87 -40.63 23.29
C GLY A 706 -14.79 -40.85 22.24
N LEU A 707 -14.05 -39.79 21.91
CA LEU A 707 -13.07 -39.77 20.82
C LEU A 707 -11.66 -39.45 21.34
N CYS A 708 -10.66 -40.08 20.73
CA CYS A 708 -9.24 -39.81 20.95
C CYS A 708 -8.71 -39.97 22.39
N SER A 709 -9.42 -40.65 23.31
CA SER A 709 -8.94 -41.03 24.66
C SER A 709 -8.25 -39.86 25.40
N SER A 710 -7.01 -40.04 25.87
CA SER A 710 -6.21 -39.08 26.64
C SER A 710 -5.48 -38.04 25.79
N ASN A 711 -5.96 -37.77 24.58
CA ASN A 711 -5.42 -36.67 23.81
C ASN A 711 -5.92 -35.34 24.37
N ASN A 712 -5.10 -34.30 24.18
CA ASN A 712 -5.43 -32.96 24.62
C ASN A 712 -6.04 -32.15 23.47
N ASN A 713 -7.03 -31.34 23.83
CA ASN A 713 -7.64 -30.28 23.02
C ASN A 713 -8.42 -30.75 21.78
N ILE A 714 -9.36 -29.90 21.37
CA ILE A 714 -10.11 -30.03 20.12
C ILE A 714 -9.96 -28.70 19.39
N VAL A 715 -9.29 -28.70 18.24
CA VAL A 715 -9.21 -27.57 17.33
C VAL A 715 -9.62 -28.08 15.95
N VAL A 716 -10.91 -28.00 15.64
CA VAL A 716 -11.46 -28.63 14.43
C VAL A 716 -12.53 -27.77 13.78
N GLU A 717 -12.64 -27.88 12.46
CA GLU A 717 -13.77 -27.41 11.68
C GLU A 717 -14.63 -28.59 11.25
N PHE A 718 -15.90 -28.57 11.64
CA PHE A 718 -16.89 -29.55 11.24
C PHE A 718 -17.50 -29.18 9.90
N ASP A 719 -17.38 -30.06 8.91
CA ASP A 719 -17.94 -29.94 7.57
C ASP A 719 -18.40 -31.34 7.08
N GLN A 720 -19.49 -31.37 6.30
CA GLN A 720 -20.08 -32.55 5.67
C GLN A 720 -19.10 -33.25 4.74
N THR A 721 -18.10 -32.51 4.22
CA THR A 721 -17.04 -33.00 3.35
C THR A 721 -15.64 -32.93 3.96
N GLY A 722 -15.54 -32.85 5.30
CA GLY A 722 -14.27 -32.72 6.03
C GLY A 722 -13.16 -33.64 5.51
N ALA A 723 -12.05 -33.04 5.08
CA ALA A 723 -10.96 -33.71 4.37
C ALA A 723 -10.23 -34.78 5.22
N ASP A 724 -10.26 -34.64 6.55
CA ASP A 724 -9.60 -35.53 7.49
C ASP A 724 -10.50 -36.71 7.93
N GLY A 725 -11.66 -36.86 7.29
CA GLY A 725 -12.60 -37.96 7.49
C GLY A 725 -13.53 -37.76 8.67
N ASN A 726 -14.12 -38.86 9.16
CA ASN A 726 -15.07 -38.81 10.27
C ASN A 726 -14.42 -38.32 11.56
N VAL A 727 -15.19 -37.59 12.38
CA VAL A 727 -14.72 -37.12 13.68
C VAL A 727 -14.15 -38.27 14.53
N GLY A 728 -12.91 -38.10 15.01
CA GLY A 728 -12.16 -39.09 15.78
C GLY A 728 -11.47 -40.20 14.96
N ALA A 729 -11.54 -40.18 13.63
CA ALA A 729 -10.74 -41.06 12.78
C ALA A 729 -9.24 -40.73 12.83
N THR A 730 -8.93 -39.45 13.02
CA THR A 730 -7.58 -38.89 13.16
C THR A 730 -7.44 -38.30 14.56
N CYS A 731 -6.36 -38.66 15.27
CA CYS A 731 -6.05 -38.17 16.61
C CYS A 731 -4.56 -37.79 16.69
N PRO A 732 -4.17 -36.72 17.41
CA PRO A 732 -5.02 -35.78 18.14
C PRO A 732 -5.88 -34.90 17.21
N MET A 733 -7.01 -34.39 17.71
CA MET A 733 -7.96 -33.59 16.93
C MET A 733 -7.56 -32.11 16.90
N ASN A 734 -6.37 -31.82 16.38
CA ASN A 734 -5.84 -30.47 16.24
C ASN A 734 -5.63 -30.13 14.77
N ASP A 735 -6.18 -28.98 14.37
CA ASP A 735 -6.08 -28.40 13.04
C ASP A 735 -6.64 -29.33 11.94
N LEU A 736 -7.81 -29.92 12.17
CA LEU A 736 -8.48 -30.83 11.24
C LEU A 736 -9.82 -30.31 10.71
N PHE A 737 -10.16 -30.69 9.47
CA PHE A 737 -11.50 -30.62 8.87
C PHE A 737 -12.17 -31.99 8.98
N VAL A 738 -13.18 -32.11 9.84
CA VAL A 738 -13.77 -33.41 10.17
C VAL A 738 -15.25 -33.48 9.82
N VAL A 739 -15.70 -34.66 9.39
CA VAL A 739 -17.12 -34.95 9.21
C VAL A 739 -17.79 -35.12 10.58
N PRO A 740 -18.79 -34.28 10.92
CA PRO A 740 -19.46 -34.35 12.21
C PRO A 740 -20.21 -35.67 12.39
N ALA A 741 -20.45 -36.05 13.66
CA ALA A 741 -21.16 -37.29 13.98
C ALA A 741 -22.58 -37.36 13.39
N GLN A 742 -23.21 -36.19 13.16
CA GLN A 742 -24.43 -36.02 12.39
C GLN A 742 -24.23 -34.87 11.39
N SER A 743 -24.78 -35.01 10.19
CA SER A 743 -24.61 -34.03 9.11
C SER A 743 -25.18 -32.65 9.46
N LEU A 744 -24.41 -31.57 9.25
CA LEU A 744 -24.91 -30.19 9.41
C LEU A 744 -25.89 -29.79 8.31
N ALA A 745 -26.02 -30.59 7.23
CA ALA A 745 -27.02 -30.36 6.19
C ALA A 745 -28.46 -30.39 6.72
N ALA A 746 -28.68 -30.90 7.94
CA ALA A 746 -29.94 -30.77 8.67
C ALA A 746 -30.38 -29.30 8.88
N PHE A 747 -29.45 -28.34 8.81
CA PHE A 747 -29.71 -26.91 8.92
C PHE A 747 -30.02 -26.24 7.58
N ASN A 748 -29.82 -26.92 6.44
CA ASN A 748 -30.02 -26.33 5.12
C ASN A 748 -31.50 -25.93 4.93
N GLY A 749 -31.72 -24.77 4.33
CA GLY A 749 -33.03 -24.14 4.14
C GLY A 749 -33.59 -23.41 5.37
N GLN A 750 -32.96 -23.51 6.54
CA GLN A 750 -33.38 -22.76 7.73
C GLN A 750 -32.94 -21.30 7.66
N ALA A 751 -33.65 -20.42 8.36
CA ALA A 751 -33.21 -19.04 8.54
C ALA A 751 -31.93 -19.01 9.40
N PHE A 752 -30.91 -18.29 8.93
CA PHE A 752 -29.63 -18.22 9.65
C PHE A 752 -29.67 -17.28 10.87
N GLN A 753 -30.51 -16.24 10.82
CA GLN A 753 -30.67 -15.26 11.90
C GLN A 753 -31.24 -15.87 13.18
N GLY A 754 -30.78 -15.37 14.34
CA GLY A 754 -31.24 -15.79 15.66
C GLY A 754 -30.14 -16.42 16.51
N ASN A 755 -30.55 -17.09 17.60
CA ASN A 755 -29.62 -17.69 18.56
C ASN A 755 -29.21 -19.10 18.14
N TRP A 756 -27.90 -19.28 17.97
CA TRP A 756 -27.26 -20.59 17.82
C TRP A 756 -26.58 -20.97 19.12
N ILE A 757 -26.80 -22.20 19.59
CA ILE A 757 -26.32 -22.64 20.90
C ILE A 757 -25.41 -23.85 20.73
N LEU A 758 -24.12 -23.71 21.04
CA LEU A 758 -23.20 -24.83 21.17
C LEU A 758 -23.26 -25.35 22.60
N ARG A 759 -23.48 -26.65 22.76
CA ARG A 759 -23.47 -27.36 24.04
C ARG A 759 -22.27 -28.30 24.08
N VAL A 760 -21.48 -28.20 25.16
CA VAL A 760 -20.35 -29.06 25.45
C VAL A 760 -20.66 -29.79 26.74
N GLN A 761 -20.67 -31.11 26.70
CA GLN A 761 -20.84 -31.95 27.88
C GLN A 761 -19.55 -32.71 28.16
N ASP A 762 -19.09 -32.64 29.40
CA ASP A 762 -18.13 -33.59 29.94
C ASP A 762 -18.91 -34.72 30.64
N VAL A 763 -18.68 -35.97 30.23
CA VAL A 763 -19.38 -37.14 30.78
C VAL A 763 -18.58 -37.91 31.84
N ALA A 764 -17.40 -37.44 32.22
CA ALA A 764 -16.55 -38.06 33.23
C ALA A 764 -16.11 -37.07 34.31
N SER A 765 -15.36 -37.58 35.28
CA SER A 765 -14.71 -36.81 36.34
C SER A 765 -13.20 -36.95 36.20
N GLN A 766 -12.43 -35.94 36.62
CA GLN A 766 -10.97 -35.85 36.83
C GLN A 766 -10.29 -34.76 36.00
N ASP A 767 -10.91 -34.31 34.91
CA ASP A 767 -10.30 -33.43 33.93
C ASP A 767 -11.29 -32.31 33.59
N GLN A 768 -10.88 -31.07 33.78
CA GLN A 768 -11.64 -29.89 33.38
C GLN A 768 -11.01 -29.25 32.15
N GLY A 769 -11.76 -28.39 31.48
CA GLY A 769 -11.20 -27.62 30.39
C GLY A 769 -11.96 -26.34 30.12
N THR A 770 -11.80 -25.83 28.91
CA THR A 770 -12.35 -24.54 28.50
C THR A 770 -12.68 -24.57 27.03
N LEU A 771 -13.91 -24.22 26.70
CA LEU A 771 -14.29 -23.79 25.36
C LEU A 771 -13.70 -22.39 25.16
N ASN A 772 -12.59 -22.32 24.43
CA ASN A 772 -11.86 -21.08 24.19
C ASN A 772 -12.62 -20.19 23.19
N SER A 773 -13.08 -20.79 22.09
CA SER A 773 -13.88 -20.12 21.07
C SER A 773 -14.58 -21.12 20.16
N TRP A 774 -15.62 -20.66 19.47
CA TRP A 774 -16.26 -21.36 18.36
C TRP A 774 -16.91 -20.34 17.41
N CYS A 775 -17.18 -20.73 16.18
CA CYS A 775 -17.84 -19.85 15.21
C CYS A 775 -18.72 -20.62 14.23
N LEU A 776 -19.61 -19.88 13.56
CA LEU A 776 -20.43 -20.36 12.46
C LEU A 776 -19.89 -19.81 11.15
N ILE A 777 -19.70 -20.67 10.17
CA ILE A 777 -19.19 -20.31 8.85
C ILE A 777 -20.26 -20.71 7.83
N PRO A 778 -21.26 -19.83 7.59
CA PRO A 778 -22.39 -20.16 6.73
C PRO A 778 -22.09 -19.91 5.25
N THR A 779 -22.61 -20.77 4.39
CA THR A 779 -22.93 -20.39 3.01
C THR A 779 -24.41 -20.07 2.96
N LEU A 780 -24.78 -18.83 2.64
CA LEU A 780 -26.17 -18.38 2.57
C LEU A 780 -26.66 -18.33 1.12
N THR A 781 -27.89 -18.79 0.90
CA THR A 781 -28.66 -18.45 -0.30
C THR A 781 -29.37 -17.12 -0.02
N ALA A 782 -29.03 -16.07 -0.75
CA ALA A 782 -29.71 -14.78 -0.66
C ALA A 782 -31.22 -14.95 -0.86
N ALA A 783 -32.03 -14.23 -0.09
CA ALA A 783 -33.46 -14.11 -0.40
C ALA A 783 -33.62 -13.55 -1.82
N ALA A 784 -34.64 -13.98 -2.55
CA ALA A 784 -34.93 -13.34 -3.83
C ALA A 784 -35.83 -12.12 -3.60
N VAL A 785 -35.41 -10.93 -4.06
CA VAL A 785 -36.33 -9.79 -4.17
C VAL A 785 -37.25 -9.96 -5.35
N LYS A 786 -38.52 -9.60 -5.20
CA LYS A 786 -39.55 -9.71 -6.24
C LYS A 786 -40.11 -8.35 -6.59
N VAL A 787 -40.20 -8.08 -7.89
CA VAL A 787 -40.80 -6.87 -8.44
C VAL A 787 -41.86 -7.26 -9.48
N ALA A 788 -42.96 -6.52 -9.50
CA ALA A 788 -44.02 -6.63 -10.50
C ALA A 788 -44.15 -5.29 -11.24
N PRO A 789 -43.27 -5.01 -12.22
CA PRO A 789 -43.40 -3.80 -13.03
C PRO A 789 -44.66 -3.88 -13.89
N LYS A 790 -45.30 -2.73 -14.12
CA LYS A 790 -46.37 -2.60 -15.10
C LYS A 790 -45.99 -1.53 -16.11
N VAL A 791 -46.08 -1.82 -17.40
CA VAL A 791 -45.60 -0.94 -18.45
C VAL A 791 -46.40 -1.10 -19.75
N PHE A 792 -46.58 -0.02 -20.51
CA PHE A 792 -47.24 -0.08 -21.83
C PHE A 792 -46.31 0.43 -22.92
N LEU A 793 -46.22 -0.29 -24.02
CA LEU A 793 -45.47 0.08 -25.22
C LEU A 793 -46.36 0.90 -26.16
N GLU A 794 -45.87 2.05 -26.63
CA GLU A 794 -46.52 2.76 -27.71
C GLU A 794 -46.55 1.90 -29.00
N GLY A 795 -47.48 2.20 -29.91
CA GLY A 795 -47.64 1.43 -31.14
C GLY A 795 -48.49 0.18 -30.92
N ALA A 796 -48.15 -0.63 -29.91
CA ALA A 796 -48.94 -1.80 -29.53
C ALA A 796 -50.18 -1.43 -28.69
N TYR A 797 -50.11 -0.37 -27.86
CA TYR A 797 -51.22 0.03 -26.99
C TYR A 797 -52.44 0.57 -27.77
N ASP A 798 -53.59 -0.08 -27.59
CA ASP A 798 -54.87 0.31 -28.19
C ASP A 798 -55.76 1.05 -27.18
N THR A 799 -55.94 2.34 -27.41
CA THR A 799 -56.77 3.21 -26.55
C THR A 799 -58.25 2.84 -26.49
N GLY A 800 -58.77 2.09 -27.46
CA GLY A 800 -60.16 1.64 -27.49
C GLY A 800 -60.42 0.41 -26.62
N THR A 801 -59.42 -0.46 -26.46
CA THR A 801 -59.51 -1.67 -25.62
C THR A 801 -58.84 -1.52 -24.26
N GLY A 802 -57.91 -0.57 -24.12
CA GLY A 802 -57.07 -0.42 -22.93
C GLY A 802 -55.99 -1.50 -22.81
N LEU A 803 -55.75 -2.29 -23.86
CA LEU A 803 -54.79 -3.38 -23.91
C LEU A 803 -53.78 -3.15 -25.06
N MET A 804 -52.61 -3.76 -24.96
CA MET A 804 -51.65 -3.86 -26.07
C MET A 804 -52.06 -4.97 -27.05
N GLY A 805 -51.69 -4.86 -28.33
CA GLY A 805 -51.82 -5.93 -29.31
C GLY A 805 -50.79 -7.04 -29.11
N ASP A 806 -51.18 -8.30 -29.33
CA ASP A 806 -50.31 -9.48 -29.28
C ASP A 806 -50.00 -10.05 -30.69
N GLY A 807 -49.81 -9.16 -31.67
CA GLY A 807 -49.63 -9.51 -33.08
C GLY A 807 -48.50 -10.51 -33.30
N LEU A 808 -47.32 -10.23 -32.72
CA LEU A 808 -46.14 -11.10 -32.77
C LEU A 808 -46.43 -12.53 -32.25
N ARG A 809 -47.13 -12.64 -31.11
CA ARG A 809 -47.52 -13.92 -30.52
C ARG A 809 -48.51 -14.66 -31.40
N SER A 810 -49.55 -13.98 -31.88
CA SER A 810 -50.59 -14.57 -32.73
C SER A 810 -50.03 -15.10 -34.06
N ALA A 811 -48.96 -14.49 -34.57
CA ALA A 811 -48.24 -14.92 -35.76
C ALA A 811 -47.14 -15.98 -35.48
N GLY A 812 -46.91 -16.36 -34.22
CA GLY A 812 -45.88 -17.32 -33.83
C GLY A 812 -44.44 -16.81 -34.02
N LEU A 813 -44.24 -15.49 -33.92
CA LEU A 813 -42.96 -14.84 -34.22
C LEU A 813 -42.09 -14.57 -32.98
N LEU A 814 -42.66 -14.62 -31.76
CA LEU A 814 -41.89 -14.40 -30.54
C LEU A 814 -40.83 -15.50 -30.34
N PRO A 815 -39.54 -15.14 -30.12
CA PRO A 815 -38.51 -16.13 -29.86
C PRO A 815 -38.67 -16.76 -28.47
N LEU A 816 -38.26 -18.02 -28.34
CA LEU A 816 -38.24 -18.71 -27.04
C LEU A 816 -37.06 -18.28 -26.17
N THR A 817 -36.00 -17.74 -26.76
CA THR A 817 -34.86 -17.16 -26.05
C THR A 817 -34.94 -15.65 -26.12
N GLU A 818 -34.59 -14.97 -25.03
CA GLU A 818 -34.54 -13.51 -24.99
C GLU A 818 -33.62 -12.93 -26.09
N PRO A 819 -34.01 -11.80 -26.73
CA PRO A 819 -33.26 -11.26 -27.87
C PRO A 819 -32.16 -10.27 -27.49
N TYR A 820 -32.07 -9.82 -26.25
CA TYR A 820 -31.23 -8.69 -25.84
C TYR A 820 -29.74 -9.04 -25.83
N THR A 821 -29.36 -10.29 -25.50
CA THR A 821 -27.96 -10.73 -25.65
C THR A 821 -27.49 -10.58 -27.10
N ALA A 822 -28.33 -10.93 -28.08
CA ALA A 822 -28.00 -10.79 -29.49
C ALA A 822 -27.98 -9.32 -29.97
N LEU A 823 -28.69 -8.43 -29.26
CA LEU A 823 -28.66 -6.98 -29.49
C LEU A 823 -27.48 -6.29 -28.78
N GLY A 824 -26.62 -7.04 -28.08
CA GLY A 824 -25.42 -6.52 -27.41
C GLY A 824 -25.66 -6.03 -25.98
N TYR A 825 -26.83 -6.30 -25.39
CA TYR A 825 -27.08 -6.02 -23.99
C TYR A 825 -26.31 -7.00 -23.09
N SER A 826 -25.54 -6.45 -22.15
CA SER A 826 -24.80 -7.25 -21.17
C SER A 826 -25.54 -7.26 -19.84
N PHE A 827 -26.11 -8.41 -19.49
CA PHE A 827 -26.82 -8.58 -18.23
C PHE A 827 -25.86 -8.60 -17.03
N VAL A 828 -26.25 -7.94 -15.94
CA VAL A 828 -25.60 -8.01 -14.64
C VAL A 828 -26.37 -8.98 -13.74
N GLY A 829 -25.69 -9.93 -13.08
CA GLY A 829 -26.32 -10.95 -12.25
C GLY A 829 -26.72 -12.21 -13.04
N ALA A 830 -27.87 -12.82 -12.71
CA ALA A 830 -28.35 -14.08 -13.31
C ALA A 830 -29.23 -13.83 -14.56
N PRO A 831 -28.70 -14.02 -15.78
CA PRO A 831 -29.20 -13.36 -16.98
C PRO A 831 -30.20 -14.18 -17.80
N SER A 832 -30.44 -15.45 -17.47
CA SER A 832 -31.09 -16.37 -18.42
C SER A 832 -32.60 -16.12 -18.52
N GLY A 833 -33.07 -15.90 -19.76
CA GLY A 833 -34.48 -15.86 -20.09
C GLY A 833 -34.78 -16.76 -21.28
N ALA A 834 -35.22 -17.99 -21.00
CA ALA A 834 -35.87 -18.83 -21.99
C ALA A 834 -37.30 -19.10 -21.53
N THR A 835 -38.26 -18.89 -22.42
CA THR A 835 -39.66 -19.26 -22.21
C THR A 835 -39.99 -20.52 -23.01
N THR A 836 -41.25 -20.95 -22.97
CA THR A 836 -41.71 -22.18 -23.62
C THR A 836 -42.93 -21.93 -24.51
N ALA A 837 -43.14 -22.78 -25.51
CA ALA A 837 -44.29 -22.68 -26.40
C ALA A 837 -45.66 -22.66 -25.66
N PRO A 838 -45.88 -23.41 -24.57
CA PRO A 838 -47.10 -23.29 -23.76
C PRO A 838 -47.35 -21.89 -23.19
N VAL A 839 -46.30 -21.17 -22.78
CA VAL A 839 -46.42 -19.78 -22.28
C VAL A 839 -46.92 -18.87 -23.40
N LEU A 840 -46.39 -19.01 -24.61
CA LEU A 840 -46.81 -18.22 -25.78
C LEU A 840 -48.20 -18.61 -26.34
N ALA A 841 -48.76 -19.74 -25.90
CA ALA A 841 -50.11 -20.17 -26.28
C ALA A 841 -51.22 -19.45 -25.48
N VAL A 842 -50.87 -18.75 -24.39
CA VAL A 842 -51.83 -17.98 -23.57
C VAL A 842 -52.42 -16.82 -24.39
N THR A 843 -53.74 -16.61 -24.23
CA THR A 843 -54.52 -15.55 -24.92
C THR A 843 -55.26 -14.66 -23.90
N GLY A 844 -55.91 -13.59 -24.37
CA GLY A 844 -56.61 -12.63 -23.49
C GLY A 844 -55.64 -11.64 -22.84
N ASN A 845 -55.98 -11.09 -21.67
CA ASN A 845 -55.18 -10.05 -21.00
C ASN A 845 -53.73 -10.48 -20.73
N ASN A 846 -53.53 -11.76 -20.44
CA ASN A 846 -52.21 -12.31 -20.07
C ASN A 846 -51.43 -12.82 -21.29
N ALA A 847 -51.90 -12.56 -22.52
CA ALA A 847 -51.17 -12.94 -23.71
C ALA A 847 -49.84 -12.16 -23.77
N ILE A 848 -48.75 -12.85 -24.11
CA ILE A 848 -47.44 -12.21 -24.22
C ILE A 848 -47.42 -11.30 -25.45
N VAL A 849 -47.06 -10.03 -25.23
CA VAL A 849 -46.81 -9.02 -26.26
C VAL A 849 -45.38 -9.14 -26.75
N ASP A 850 -44.41 -9.20 -25.82
CA ASP A 850 -42.99 -9.21 -26.14
C ASP A 850 -42.06 -9.52 -24.95
N TRP A 851 -40.76 -9.57 -25.22
CA TRP A 851 -39.69 -9.58 -24.22
C TRP A 851 -39.32 -8.16 -23.75
N VAL A 852 -38.97 -8.00 -22.47
CA VAL A 852 -38.41 -6.77 -21.87
C VAL A 852 -37.21 -7.11 -20.99
N VAL A 853 -36.38 -6.11 -20.68
CA VAL A 853 -35.35 -6.22 -19.62
C VAL A 853 -35.80 -5.42 -18.41
N VAL A 854 -35.77 -6.05 -17.24
CA VAL A 854 -35.96 -5.38 -15.95
C VAL A 854 -34.59 -5.22 -15.29
N GLU A 855 -34.25 -3.99 -14.90
CA GLU A 855 -33.01 -3.66 -14.19
C GLU A 855 -33.34 -3.21 -12.76
N LEU A 856 -32.59 -3.74 -11.80
CA LEU A 856 -32.46 -3.19 -10.46
C LEU A 856 -31.16 -2.40 -10.38
N ARG A 857 -31.28 -1.13 -10.00
CA ARG A 857 -30.17 -0.17 -9.93
C ARG A 857 -29.93 0.26 -8.49
N ASN A 858 -28.67 0.55 -8.17
CA ASN A 858 -28.21 0.90 -6.83
C ASN A 858 -28.93 2.17 -6.32
N SER A 859 -29.46 2.14 -5.10
CA SER A 859 -30.20 3.26 -4.50
C SER A 859 -29.33 4.50 -4.20
N LEU A 860 -28.02 4.33 -4.07
CA LEU A 860 -27.04 5.41 -3.87
C LEU A 860 -26.43 5.90 -5.20
N ASN A 861 -26.44 5.08 -6.26
CA ASN A 861 -25.97 5.45 -7.59
C ASN A 861 -26.86 4.82 -8.68
N SER A 862 -27.80 5.60 -9.20
CA SER A 862 -28.76 5.13 -10.20
C SER A 862 -28.15 4.72 -11.55
N ALA A 863 -26.90 5.08 -11.85
CA ALA A 863 -26.20 4.63 -13.07
C ALA A 863 -25.67 3.18 -12.96
N SER A 864 -25.53 2.67 -11.74
CA SER A 864 -25.04 1.30 -11.50
C SER A 864 -26.20 0.31 -11.49
N VAL A 865 -26.23 -0.59 -12.48
CA VAL A 865 -27.11 -1.77 -12.48
C VAL A 865 -26.52 -2.82 -11.56
N VAL A 866 -27.27 -3.24 -10.53
CA VAL A 866 -26.85 -4.28 -9.57
C VAL A 866 -27.40 -5.66 -9.93
N ALA A 867 -28.52 -5.71 -10.66
CA ALA A 867 -28.99 -6.91 -11.33
C ALA A 867 -29.90 -6.55 -12.51
N SER A 868 -29.96 -7.42 -13.52
CA SER A 868 -30.83 -7.28 -14.68
C SER A 868 -31.31 -8.65 -15.14
N LYS A 869 -32.55 -8.73 -15.63
CA LYS A 869 -33.15 -9.99 -16.06
C LYS A 869 -34.11 -9.77 -17.23
N ALA A 870 -34.10 -10.70 -18.18
CA ALA A 870 -35.10 -10.76 -19.24
C ALA A 870 -36.44 -11.26 -18.69
N ALA A 871 -37.53 -10.61 -19.08
CA ALA A 871 -38.89 -10.87 -18.63
C ALA A 871 -39.88 -10.76 -19.80
N LEU A 872 -41.13 -11.15 -19.57
CA LEU A 872 -42.19 -11.15 -20.56
C LEU A 872 -43.24 -10.07 -20.24
N LEU A 873 -43.67 -9.33 -21.26
CA LEU A 873 -44.69 -8.30 -21.15
C LEU A 873 -46.05 -8.85 -21.60
N GLN A 874 -47.09 -8.67 -20.78
CA GLN A 874 -48.47 -9.07 -21.07
C GLN A 874 -49.32 -7.93 -21.64
N ARG A 875 -50.44 -8.25 -22.30
CA ARG A 875 -51.30 -7.25 -22.99
C ARG A 875 -51.88 -6.18 -22.07
N ASP A 876 -52.12 -6.50 -20.80
CA ASP A 876 -52.61 -5.53 -19.80
C ASP A 876 -51.47 -4.74 -19.12
N GLY A 877 -50.23 -4.94 -19.56
CA GLY A 877 -49.05 -4.20 -19.15
C GLY A 877 -48.23 -4.88 -18.05
N ASP A 878 -48.68 -6.01 -17.50
CA ASP A 878 -47.93 -6.69 -16.45
C ASP A 878 -46.62 -7.28 -17.02
N VAL A 879 -45.52 -7.06 -16.31
CA VAL A 879 -44.22 -7.68 -16.60
C VAL A 879 -44.02 -8.87 -15.65
N VAL A 880 -43.90 -10.05 -16.23
CA VAL A 880 -43.80 -11.34 -15.52
C VAL A 880 -42.51 -12.05 -15.87
N ASP A 881 -42.09 -12.99 -15.03
CA ASP A 881 -40.94 -13.84 -15.28
C ASP A 881 -41.20 -14.76 -16.49
N VAL A 882 -40.18 -15.53 -16.90
CA VAL A 882 -40.22 -16.31 -18.15
C VAL A 882 -41.22 -17.48 -18.15
N ASP A 883 -41.82 -17.77 -17.00
CA ASP A 883 -42.94 -18.71 -16.85
C ASP A 883 -44.29 -18.10 -17.28
N GLY A 884 -44.33 -16.79 -17.57
CA GLY A 884 -45.50 -16.06 -17.99
C GLY A 884 -46.51 -15.73 -16.90
N THR A 885 -46.18 -15.95 -15.61
CA THR A 885 -47.12 -15.73 -14.50
C THR A 885 -46.50 -15.17 -13.23
N SER A 886 -45.27 -15.55 -12.88
CA SER A 886 -44.62 -15.12 -11.64
C SER A 886 -44.14 -13.68 -11.72
N PRO A 887 -44.11 -12.93 -10.60
CA PRO A 887 -43.37 -11.68 -10.52
C PRO A 887 -41.88 -11.89 -10.83
N VAL A 888 -41.23 -10.87 -11.38
CA VAL A 888 -39.80 -10.93 -11.73
C VAL A 888 -38.97 -11.03 -10.46
N SER A 889 -38.15 -12.08 -10.38
CA SER A 889 -37.40 -12.44 -9.18
C SER A 889 -35.88 -12.32 -9.39
N PHE A 890 -35.20 -11.63 -8.47
CA PHE A 890 -33.75 -11.41 -8.48
C PHE A 890 -33.12 -11.96 -7.20
N ALA A 891 -31.99 -12.66 -7.32
CA ALA A 891 -31.23 -13.16 -6.17
C ALA A 891 -30.39 -12.05 -5.50
N LEU A 892 -31.08 -11.06 -4.92
CA LEU A 892 -30.49 -9.94 -4.19
C LEU A 892 -31.13 -9.85 -2.80
N ALA A 893 -30.37 -9.39 -1.80
CA ALA A 893 -30.91 -9.08 -0.49
C ALA A 893 -32.01 -8.00 -0.56
N ALA A 894 -32.95 -8.03 0.40
CA ALA A 894 -33.97 -7.00 0.52
C ALA A 894 -33.34 -5.61 0.74
N GLY A 895 -33.87 -4.59 0.07
CA GLY A 895 -33.32 -3.24 0.10
C GLY A 895 -33.98 -2.31 -0.92
N ASP A 896 -33.60 -1.04 -0.86
CA ASP A 896 -34.09 -0.03 -1.80
C ASP A 896 -33.34 -0.11 -3.14
N HIS A 897 -34.10 -0.21 -4.23
CA HIS A 897 -33.57 -0.25 -5.60
C HIS A 897 -34.36 0.64 -6.54
N PHE A 898 -33.69 1.32 -7.47
CA PHE A 898 -34.40 1.90 -8.60
C PHE A 898 -34.77 0.78 -9.58
N VAL A 899 -36.00 0.79 -10.07
CA VAL A 899 -36.52 -0.22 -11.00
C VAL A 899 -36.63 0.41 -12.37
N ALA A 900 -35.93 -0.16 -13.35
CA ALA A 900 -36.00 0.26 -14.75
C ALA A 900 -36.50 -0.85 -15.66
N VAL A 901 -37.18 -0.47 -16.74
CA VAL A 901 -37.64 -1.39 -17.79
C VAL A 901 -37.15 -0.88 -19.14
N ARG A 902 -36.49 -1.75 -19.90
CA ARG A 902 -36.03 -1.52 -21.28
C ARG A 902 -36.74 -2.45 -22.25
N HIS A 903 -36.90 -1.99 -23.48
CA HIS A 903 -37.47 -2.79 -24.58
C HIS A 903 -36.65 -2.60 -25.86
N ARG A 904 -36.63 -3.60 -26.74
CA ARG A 904 -35.72 -3.65 -27.91
C ARG A 904 -35.87 -2.48 -28.90
N ASN A 905 -37.02 -1.80 -28.93
CA ASN A 905 -37.27 -0.71 -29.86
C ASN A 905 -38.04 0.48 -29.27
N HIS A 906 -38.04 0.58 -27.94
CA HIS A 906 -38.62 1.71 -27.20
C HIS A 906 -37.58 2.30 -26.25
N LEU A 907 -37.67 3.60 -25.99
CA LEU A 907 -36.82 4.26 -24.98
C LEU A 907 -37.24 3.78 -23.58
N GLY A 908 -36.29 3.24 -22.82
CA GLY A 908 -36.49 2.72 -21.47
C GLY A 908 -36.87 3.78 -20.44
N VAL A 909 -37.33 3.31 -19.28
CA VAL A 909 -37.81 4.17 -18.18
C VAL A 909 -37.40 3.59 -16.83
N MET A 910 -37.08 4.47 -15.87
CA MET A 910 -36.80 4.10 -14.48
C MET A 910 -37.69 4.87 -13.52
N ALA A 911 -38.22 4.17 -12.51
CA ALA A 911 -38.99 4.77 -11.43
C ALA A 911 -38.10 5.59 -10.48
N THR A 912 -38.62 6.68 -9.93
CA THR A 912 -38.01 7.44 -8.82
C THR A 912 -39.08 7.87 -7.81
N PRO A 913 -38.83 7.82 -6.49
CA PRO A 913 -37.58 7.38 -5.83
C PRO A 913 -37.35 5.85 -5.94
N ALA A 914 -36.22 5.39 -5.39
CA ALA A 914 -35.96 3.95 -5.23
C ALA A 914 -37.08 3.29 -4.41
N VAL A 915 -37.33 2.01 -4.68
CA VAL A 915 -38.42 1.23 -4.10
C VAL A 915 -37.83 0.13 -3.21
N ALA A 916 -38.37 -0.02 -2.00
CA ALA A 916 -38.01 -1.10 -1.10
C ALA A 916 -38.50 -2.44 -1.66
N LEU A 917 -37.57 -3.33 -2.01
CA LEU A 917 -37.88 -4.68 -2.50
C LEU A 917 -37.60 -5.73 -1.43
N SER A 918 -38.39 -6.80 -1.44
CA SER A 918 -38.27 -7.94 -0.52
C SER A 918 -38.72 -9.23 -1.20
N GLY A 919 -38.77 -10.35 -0.46
CA GLY A 919 -39.38 -11.60 -0.95
C GLY A 919 -40.87 -11.51 -1.31
N THR A 920 -41.55 -10.43 -0.90
CA THR A 920 -42.91 -10.10 -1.33
C THR A 920 -42.86 -9.21 -2.57
N ALA A 921 -43.64 -9.58 -3.60
CA ALA A 921 -43.68 -8.84 -4.85
C ALA A 921 -44.16 -7.40 -4.63
N THR A 922 -43.35 -6.44 -5.08
CA THR A 922 -43.68 -5.01 -5.02
C THR A 922 -44.06 -4.51 -6.39
N THR A 923 -45.25 -3.92 -6.52
CA THR A 923 -45.74 -3.37 -7.79
C THR A 923 -45.08 -2.03 -8.09
N VAL A 924 -44.55 -1.89 -9.30
CA VAL A 924 -44.02 -0.62 -9.83
C VAL A 924 -44.77 -0.28 -11.11
N ASP A 925 -45.80 0.55 -10.99
CA ASP A 925 -46.68 0.89 -12.11
C ASP A 925 -46.15 2.08 -12.91
N LEU A 926 -45.44 1.80 -14.00
CA LEU A 926 -44.91 2.80 -14.94
C LEU A 926 -45.96 3.25 -15.97
N THR A 927 -47.20 2.77 -15.88
CA THR A 927 -48.34 3.28 -16.67
C THR A 927 -49.07 4.41 -15.95
N ALA A 928 -48.92 4.49 -14.63
CA ALA A 928 -49.53 5.55 -13.82
C ALA A 928 -48.78 6.88 -13.95
N ALA A 929 -49.54 7.97 -14.14
CA ALA A 929 -49.00 9.32 -14.21
C ALA A 929 -48.36 9.78 -12.88
N ALA A 930 -48.78 9.20 -11.75
CA ALA A 930 -48.30 9.56 -10.41
C ALA A 930 -46.93 8.95 -10.07
N THR A 931 -46.51 7.90 -10.76
CA THR A 931 -45.21 7.26 -10.54
C THR A 931 -44.12 8.20 -11.05
N GLY A 932 -43.24 8.66 -10.16
CA GLY A 932 -42.09 9.48 -10.54
C GLY A 932 -41.14 8.70 -11.44
N THR A 933 -40.49 9.41 -12.37
CA THR A 933 -39.46 8.82 -13.24
C THR A 933 -38.17 9.61 -13.22
N TYR A 934 -37.06 8.96 -13.58
CA TYR A 934 -35.83 9.69 -13.88
C TYR A 934 -36.05 10.56 -15.11
N GLY A 935 -35.83 11.86 -14.94
CA GLY A 935 -36.24 12.88 -15.91
C GLY A 935 -37.76 13.09 -16.01
N THR A 936 -38.15 14.13 -16.74
CA THR A 936 -39.54 14.61 -16.80
C THR A 936 -40.31 14.18 -18.05
N ASP A 937 -39.65 13.55 -19.02
CA ASP A 937 -40.20 13.22 -20.35
C ASP A 937 -39.90 11.76 -20.75
N ALA A 938 -39.71 10.89 -19.75
CA ALA A 938 -39.37 9.48 -19.93
C ALA A 938 -40.49 8.64 -20.57
N ARG A 939 -41.73 9.14 -20.56
CA ARG A 939 -42.93 8.42 -21.03
C ARG A 939 -43.89 9.36 -21.75
N LYS A 940 -44.63 8.84 -22.73
CA LYS A 940 -45.69 9.54 -23.47
C LYS A 940 -47.04 9.38 -22.80
N THR A 941 -47.89 10.41 -22.87
CA THR A 941 -49.28 10.31 -22.41
C THR A 941 -50.20 9.85 -23.55
N MET A 942 -50.99 8.79 -23.35
CA MET A 942 -52.02 8.33 -24.27
C MET A 942 -53.29 7.97 -23.51
N SER A 943 -54.41 8.65 -23.79
CA SER A 943 -55.73 8.39 -23.18
C SER A 943 -55.73 8.21 -21.65
N GLY A 944 -54.91 8.99 -20.92
CA GLY A 944 -54.85 8.98 -19.46
C GLY A 944 -53.79 8.06 -18.85
N VAL A 945 -53.21 7.13 -19.63
CA VAL A 945 -52.08 6.29 -19.19
C VAL A 945 -50.74 6.83 -19.72
N ARG A 946 -49.64 6.27 -19.20
CA ARG A 946 -48.28 6.50 -19.68
C ARG A 946 -47.77 5.29 -20.45
N VAL A 947 -47.10 5.53 -21.57
CA VAL A 947 -46.49 4.51 -22.44
C VAL A 947 -45.02 4.85 -22.71
N LEU A 948 -44.15 3.87 -23.02
CA LEU A 948 -42.78 4.16 -23.48
C LEU A 948 -42.84 4.72 -24.90
N TRP A 949 -41.88 5.58 -25.23
CA TRP A 949 -41.73 6.14 -26.57
C TRP A 949 -41.26 5.06 -27.55
N ALA A 950 -42.05 4.80 -28.59
CA ALA A 950 -41.68 3.84 -29.63
C ALA A 950 -40.68 4.45 -30.64
N GLY A 951 -39.80 3.61 -31.17
CA GLY A 951 -39.07 3.89 -32.41
C GLY A 951 -37.54 3.84 -32.35
N ASP A 952 -36.92 3.47 -31.23
CA ASP A 952 -35.46 3.25 -31.16
C ASP A 952 -35.09 1.91 -31.79
N VAL A 953 -35.24 1.81 -33.11
CA VAL A 953 -35.10 0.53 -33.84
C VAL A 953 -33.66 0.01 -33.87
N THR A 954 -32.70 0.84 -33.45
CA THR A 954 -31.27 0.48 -33.39
C THR A 954 -30.78 0.17 -31.99
N PHE A 955 -31.64 0.30 -30.97
CA PHE A 955 -31.31 0.09 -29.56
C PHE A 955 -30.12 0.94 -29.10
N ASN A 956 -30.03 2.18 -29.61
CA ASN A 956 -28.93 3.10 -29.33
C ASN A 956 -29.30 4.18 -28.30
N HIS A 957 -30.51 4.08 -27.73
CA HIS A 957 -31.07 4.95 -26.71
C HIS A 957 -31.35 6.39 -27.21
N GLN A 958 -31.43 6.58 -28.53
CA GLN A 958 -31.73 7.86 -29.17
C GLN A 958 -32.72 7.68 -30.31
N LEU A 959 -33.84 8.38 -30.23
CA LEU A 959 -34.82 8.45 -31.28
C LEU A 959 -34.53 9.61 -32.24
N LYS A 960 -34.32 9.30 -33.52
CA LYS A 960 -34.00 10.24 -34.60
C LYS A 960 -34.71 9.89 -35.90
N TYR A 961 -35.27 10.89 -36.58
CA TYR A 961 -35.90 10.69 -37.89
C TYR A 961 -35.02 11.04 -39.09
N ALA A 962 -34.09 11.99 -38.93
CA ALA A 962 -33.17 12.44 -39.98
C ALA A 962 -31.75 12.66 -39.41
N GLY A 963 -30.76 12.76 -40.31
CA GLY A 963 -29.34 12.83 -39.95
C GLY A 963 -28.65 11.46 -39.94
N GLY A 964 -27.37 11.41 -39.58
CA GLY A 964 -26.63 10.15 -39.47
C GLY A 964 -27.17 9.27 -38.35
N SER A 965 -27.19 7.95 -38.57
CA SER A 965 -27.71 6.95 -37.61
C SER A 965 -29.14 7.24 -37.14
N ASN A 966 -30.03 7.60 -38.08
CA ASN A 966 -31.45 7.76 -37.79
C ASN A 966 -32.19 6.41 -37.77
N ASP A 967 -33.35 6.35 -37.12
CA ASP A 967 -34.16 5.14 -36.97
C ASP A 967 -35.08 4.87 -38.17
N ARG A 968 -35.28 5.87 -39.03
CA ARG A 968 -36.12 5.77 -40.23
C ARG A 968 -35.47 4.89 -41.31
N ASP A 969 -34.18 5.04 -41.52
CA ASP A 969 -33.45 4.38 -42.61
C ASP A 969 -33.37 2.85 -42.44
N PRO A 970 -33.12 2.29 -41.23
CA PRO A 970 -33.21 0.85 -40.99
C PRO A 970 -34.54 0.24 -41.44
N ILE A 971 -35.68 0.93 -41.23
CA ILE A 971 -37.00 0.48 -41.69
C ILE A 971 -37.03 0.37 -43.22
N LEU A 972 -36.49 1.36 -43.94
CA LEU A 972 -36.43 1.35 -45.40
C LEU A 972 -35.53 0.22 -45.92
N VAL A 973 -34.39 0.01 -45.28
CA VAL A 973 -33.43 -1.05 -45.61
C VAL A 973 -34.07 -2.43 -45.40
N ARG A 974 -34.78 -2.64 -44.28
CA ARG A 974 -35.46 -3.90 -43.95
C ARG A 974 -36.44 -4.35 -45.02
N ILE A 975 -37.18 -3.42 -45.63
CA ILE A 975 -38.16 -3.73 -46.69
C ILE A 975 -37.54 -3.81 -48.10
N GLY A 976 -36.21 -3.68 -48.24
CA GLY A 976 -35.50 -3.82 -49.52
C GLY A 976 -35.13 -2.52 -50.23
N GLY A 977 -35.19 -1.36 -49.55
CA GLY A 977 -34.49 -0.11 -49.89
C GLY A 977 -34.90 0.65 -51.16
N THR A 978 -35.61 0.02 -52.08
CA THR A 978 -35.84 0.54 -53.44
C THR A 978 -37.31 0.81 -53.77
N VAL A 979 -38.24 0.12 -53.09
CA VAL A 979 -39.69 0.31 -53.26
C VAL A 979 -40.34 0.44 -51.87
N PRO A 980 -40.86 1.62 -51.50
CA PRO A 980 -41.35 1.89 -50.13
C PRO A 980 -42.68 1.19 -49.78
N THR A 981 -43.20 0.33 -50.67
CA THR A 981 -44.47 -0.39 -50.49
C THR A 981 -44.29 -1.87 -50.16
N ALA A 982 -43.05 -2.37 -50.09
CA ALA A 982 -42.78 -3.74 -49.65
C ALA A 982 -43.04 -3.90 -48.14
N VAL A 983 -43.35 -5.13 -47.72
CA VAL A 983 -43.62 -5.49 -46.32
C VAL A 983 -42.67 -6.61 -45.93
N ALA A 984 -41.94 -6.45 -44.84
CA ALA A 984 -41.12 -7.51 -44.27
C ALA A 984 -41.82 -8.12 -43.04
N ASN A 985 -42.14 -9.41 -43.09
CA ASN A 985 -42.76 -10.10 -41.97
C ASN A 985 -41.68 -10.70 -41.05
N GLY A 986 -41.90 -10.70 -39.74
CA GLY A 986 -41.04 -11.36 -38.77
C GLY A 986 -40.86 -10.58 -37.47
N TYR A 987 -40.03 -11.12 -36.58
CA TYR A 987 -39.64 -10.48 -35.33
C TYR A 987 -38.42 -9.59 -35.57
N HIS A 988 -38.67 -8.31 -35.78
CA HIS A 988 -37.64 -7.34 -36.18
C HIS A 988 -37.62 -6.14 -35.22
N PRO A 989 -36.45 -5.55 -34.92
CA PRO A 989 -36.37 -4.29 -34.18
C PRO A 989 -37.13 -3.14 -34.86
N GLU A 990 -37.23 -3.17 -36.19
CA GLU A 990 -37.89 -2.14 -36.99
C GLU A 990 -39.43 -2.17 -36.95
N ASP A 991 -40.04 -3.19 -36.35
CA ASP A 991 -41.50 -3.29 -36.15
C ASP A 991 -41.91 -2.49 -34.90
N VAL A 992 -42.14 -1.19 -35.09
CA VAL A 992 -42.36 -0.21 -34.01
C VAL A 992 -43.74 -0.39 -33.37
N ASN A 993 -44.69 -0.99 -34.08
CA ASN A 993 -46.05 -1.22 -33.58
C ASN A 993 -46.34 -2.69 -33.16
N LEU A 994 -45.35 -3.58 -33.27
CA LEU A 994 -45.36 -4.97 -32.79
C LEU A 994 -46.46 -5.84 -33.42
N ASN A 995 -46.76 -5.63 -34.70
CA ASN A 995 -47.76 -6.41 -35.44
C ASN A 995 -47.18 -7.56 -36.29
N GLY A 996 -45.85 -7.72 -36.30
CA GLY A 996 -45.11 -8.71 -37.09
C GLY A 996 -44.85 -8.30 -38.54
N GLN A 997 -45.10 -7.05 -38.92
CA GLN A 997 -44.95 -6.51 -40.26
C GLN A 997 -44.25 -5.15 -40.26
N VAL A 998 -43.03 -5.09 -40.79
CA VAL A 998 -42.31 -3.83 -41.02
C VAL A 998 -42.77 -3.19 -42.32
N LYS A 999 -43.24 -1.95 -42.25
CA LYS A 999 -43.75 -1.14 -43.37
C LYS A 999 -43.15 0.26 -43.35
N TYR A 1000 -42.72 0.74 -44.52
CA TYR A 1000 -42.23 2.11 -44.67
C TYR A 1000 -43.30 3.14 -45.07
N ALA A 1001 -44.34 2.73 -45.82
CA ALA A 1001 -45.42 3.60 -46.25
C ALA A 1001 -46.79 2.90 -46.19
N GLY A 1002 -47.87 3.67 -46.27
CA GLY A 1002 -49.23 3.18 -46.13
C GLY A 1002 -49.74 3.24 -44.69
N THR A 1003 -50.94 2.71 -44.46
CA THR A 1003 -51.56 2.67 -43.13
C THR A 1003 -50.78 1.75 -42.19
N ALA A 1004 -50.60 2.19 -40.94
CA ALA A 1004 -49.82 1.48 -39.92
C ALA A 1004 -48.38 1.16 -40.38
N ASN A 1005 -47.68 2.18 -40.87
CA ASN A 1005 -46.25 2.11 -41.14
C ASN A 1005 -45.43 2.43 -39.88
N ASP A 1006 -44.17 1.98 -39.84
CA ASP A 1006 -43.30 2.06 -38.65
C ASP A 1006 -42.50 3.36 -38.57
N ARG A 1007 -42.39 4.10 -39.67
CA ARG A 1007 -41.66 5.38 -39.69
C ARG A 1007 -42.46 6.53 -39.09
N ASP A 1008 -43.79 6.53 -39.23
CA ASP A 1008 -44.64 7.64 -38.81
C ASP A 1008 -44.64 7.80 -37.27
N PRO A 1009 -44.70 6.73 -36.45
CA PRO A 1009 -44.51 6.84 -35.01
C PRO A 1009 -43.22 7.56 -34.61
N ILE A 1010 -42.08 7.22 -35.26
CA ILE A 1010 -40.79 7.88 -35.02
C ILE A 1010 -40.90 9.39 -35.29
N LEU A 1011 -41.46 9.77 -36.45
CA LEU A 1011 -41.63 11.17 -36.83
C LEU A 1011 -42.49 11.94 -35.82
N VAL A 1012 -43.61 11.35 -35.39
CA VAL A 1012 -44.51 11.96 -34.41
C VAL A 1012 -43.80 12.15 -33.07
N ASN A 1013 -43.04 11.15 -32.62
CA ASN A 1013 -42.39 11.15 -31.31
C ASN A 1013 -41.23 12.13 -31.17
N ILE A 1014 -40.58 12.49 -32.28
CA ILE A 1014 -39.58 13.57 -32.30
C ILE A 1014 -40.19 14.96 -32.57
N GLY A 1015 -41.50 15.08 -32.75
CA GLY A 1015 -42.19 16.39 -32.85
C GLY A 1015 -42.83 16.72 -34.20
N GLY A 1016 -42.93 15.75 -35.13
CA GLY A 1016 -43.85 15.71 -36.28
C GLY A 1016 -43.66 16.72 -37.42
N SER A 1017 -43.29 17.96 -37.09
CA SER A 1017 -43.12 19.10 -38.00
C SER A 1017 -41.66 19.50 -38.19
N VAL A 1018 -40.79 19.08 -37.25
CA VAL A 1018 -39.35 19.35 -37.27
C VAL A 1018 -38.61 18.00 -37.26
N PRO A 1019 -38.25 17.43 -38.43
CA PRO A 1019 -37.68 16.09 -38.52
C PRO A 1019 -36.24 15.98 -37.99
N THR A 1020 -35.68 17.08 -37.49
CA THR A 1020 -34.30 17.18 -36.98
C THR A 1020 -34.21 17.13 -35.45
N ALA A 1021 -35.34 17.12 -34.75
CA ALA A 1021 -35.35 16.95 -33.30
C ALA A 1021 -34.97 15.51 -32.92
N THR A 1022 -34.38 15.36 -31.74
CA THR A 1022 -33.93 14.08 -31.20
C THR A 1022 -34.51 13.90 -29.82
N ARG A 1023 -34.88 12.67 -29.46
CA ARG A 1023 -35.31 12.31 -28.10
C ARG A 1023 -34.35 11.27 -27.55
N THR A 1024 -33.83 11.51 -26.36
CA THR A 1024 -32.90 10.59 -25.68
C THR A 1024 -33.62 9.85 -24.59
N GLU A 1025 -33.27 8.59 -24.40
CA GLU A 1025 -33.71 7.80 -23.25
C GLU A 1025 -33.42 8.53 -21.93
N GLN A 1026 -34.36 8.48 -20.98
CA GLN A 1026 -34.19 9.06 -19.65
C GLN A 1026 -33.87 7.96 -18.65
N LEU A 1027 -32.68 7.39 -18.82
CA LEU A 1027 -32.00 6.51 -17.88
C LEU A 1027 -30.59 7.09 -17.59
N PRO A 1028 -30.04 6.91 -16.38
CA PRO A 1028 -28.72 7.42 -16.01
C PRO A 1028 -27.57 6.69 -16.71
#